data_AF-A0A0D0KQD5-F1
#
_entry.id   AF-A0A0D0KQD5-F1
#
_cell.length_a   1.000
_cell.length_b   1.000
_cell.length_c   1.000
_cell.angle_alpha   90.00
_cell.angle_beta   90.00
_cell.angle_gamma   90.00
#
_symmetry.space_group_name_H-M   'P 1'
#
loop_
_entity.id
_entity.type
_entity.pdbx_description
1 polymer ?
#
loop_
_entity_poly.entity_id
_entity_poly.type
_entity_poly.pdbx_seq_one_letter_code
_entity_poly.pdbx_strand_id
1 'polypeptide(L)'
;MIANVTSMTFLVLFLPFVMALCAPVAVGRLGHRAAWLLAIAPALAFAHFLSFLPEIAAGEVITGGYVWVPSFNLSFSWFIDGLSLTFALLITGIGTLIVLYAGGYMKGHPQQGRFLAFLLLFMGAMLGVVVSDSLMMLFVYWELTSITSFLLIGFDHKREASRRAALQALGVTGGGGLALLAGLIFIWNISGTTQLSLLVHGNDVLRQSPFYFATLLLVLGGAFTKSAQFPFHFWLPNAMEAPTPVSAYLHSATMVKAGVYLLMRLNPVLGDTAAWEILLPFFGGLTMLTGAFLAIRQTDLKLMLAYTTVSSLGLLVMLTGIGTEHAIEAAVLYLVAHSLFKGALFMVAGIIDHEAGTRDVTKLGGLRKAMPITFIAAMAAALSMAGLPPFLGFLAKEEIYYALAHANPRAILFTGIAIIGNALMLAIAFAVALKPFIGKPRKTPKQAHEGPVLLWLGPAVLALVGLLAALFSGGFHAFVSTPMATAIAGEPRPVTMSLIPHIGVPLGLSLLTVALGVVVYTNLARARGLMDRALISAGPGPDRAFDAVISGLVKLSFYVTRIIQPGRLEFYVTVTFAIIALVLLVPLFAYGELPAMPSWPADMLLHEFTFIVIAIIGLIAVLTAASRLTAIVALGIQGFAVAVLFLLFGAPDLAFTQFMVETLSVVILTLVMTRLRLSPSDHRHRGQKLLDGTIALACGTGFALLLLKATERPFNTGLTEFFSAYSKIIAHGNNVVNVIIVDFRGTDTLGEIAVVMITALAILALIRIRAKPATGTKAGDNRA
;
A
#
# COMPACT_ATOMS: atom_id res chain seq x y z
N MET A 1 -5.73 16.57 -37.52
CA MET A 1 -4.98 17.34 -36.50
C MET A 1 -5.10 16.71 -35.11
N ILE A 2 -6.31 16.41 -34.62
CA ILE A 2 -6.58 15.83 -33.28
C ILE A 2 -5.89 14.48 -33.04
N ALA A 3 -5.91 13.55 -34.01
CA ALA A 3 -5.23 12.26 -33.90
C ALA A 3 -3.70 12.37 -33.64
N ASN A 4 -3.07 13.45 -34.13
CA ASN A 4 -1.63 13.70 -33.92
C ASN A 4 -1.35 14.13 -32.46
N VAL A 5 -2.22 14.97 -31.88
CA VAL A 5 -2.06 15.45 -30.49
C VAL A 5 -2.27 14.31 -29.49
N THR A 6 -3.27 13.46 -29.70
CA THR A 6 -3.54 12.30 -28.82
C THR A 6 -2.37 11.31 -28.80
N SER A 7 -1.83 10.96 -29.97
CA SER A 7 -0.65 10.08 -30.05
C SER A 7 0.60 10.75 -29.46
N MET A 8 0.80 12.05 -29.70
CA MET A 8 1.93 12.80 -29.15
C MET A 8 1.88 12.88 -27.62
N THR A 9 0.73 13.22 -27.03
CA THR A 9 0.53 13.24 -25.58
C THR A 9 0.82 11.87 -24.97
N PHE A 10 0.32 10.80 -25.57
CA PHE A 10 0.61 9.44 -25.11
C PHE A 10 2.12 9.15 -25.13
N LEU A 11 2.82 9.42 -26.23
CA LEU A 11 4.27 9.23 -26.31
C LEU A 11 5.03 10.05 -25.26
N VAL A 12 4.64 11.31 -25.04
CA VAL A 12 5.25 12.20 -24.04
C VAL A 12 5.05 11.67 -22.61
N LEU A 13 3.88 11.14 -22.28
CA LEU A 13 3.61 10.54 -20.97
C LEU A 13 4.48 9.30 -20.72
N PHE A 14 4.77 8.52 -21.76
CA PHE A 14 5.61 7.33 -21.65
C PHE A 14 7.12 7.60 -21.72
N LEU A 15 7.52 8.79 -22.19
CA LEU A 15 8.92 9.15 -22.42
C LEU A 15 9.82 9.03 -21.18
N PRO A 16 9.40 9.45 -19.96
CA PRO A 16 10.20 9.22 -18.75
C PRO A 16 10.47 7.74 -18.47
N PHE A 17 9.49 6.85 -18.73
CA PHE A 17 9.67 5.41 -18.53
C PHE A 17 10.66 4.81 -19.53
N VAL A 18 10.59 5.24 -20.79
CA VAL A 18 11.55 4.82 -21.82
C VAL A 18 12.97 5.27 -21.47
N MET A 19 13.15 6.54 -21.09
CA MET A 19 14.47 7.04 -20.69
C MET A 19 14.98 6.41 -19.39
N ALA A 20 14.09 5.99 -18.49
CA ALA A 20 14.49 5.25 -17.30
C ALA A 20 15.15 3.91 -17.66
N LEU A 21 14.63 3.17 -18.65
CA LEU A 21 15.22 1.93 -19.15
C LEU A 21 16.59 2.18 -19.81
N CYS A 22 16.73 3.31 -20.52
CA CYS A 22 17.99 3.68 -21.16
C CYS A 22 19.04 4.23 -20.20
N ALA A 23 18.66 4.70 -19.00
CA ALA A 23 19.54 5.43 -18.09
C ALA A 23 20.81 4.66 -17.67
N PRO A 24 20.77 3.36 -17.30
CA PRO A 24 21.98 2.61 -16.94
C PRO A 24 22.98 2.54 -18.10
N VAL A 25 22.49 2.33 -19.31
CA VAL A 25 23.30 2.22 -20.53
C VAL A 25 23.89 3.58 -20.92
N ALA A 26 23.09 4.65 -20.85
CA ALA A 26 23.54 6.00 -21.14
C ALA A 26 24.63 6.46 -20.17
N VAL A 27 24.47 6.21 -18.87
CA VAL A 27 25.48 6.52 -17.85
C VAL A 27 26.73 5.66 -18.04
N GLY A 28 26.60 4.38 -18.42
CA GLY A 28 27.75 3.52 -18.73
C GLY A 28 28.64 4.07 -19.85
N ARG A 29 28.06 4.77 -20.84
CA ARG A 29 28.81 5.35 -21.98
C ARG A 29 29.26 6.80 -21.77
N LEU A 30 28.41 7.65 -21.18
CA LEU A 30 28.63 9.09 -21.09
C LEU A 30 28.98 9.56 -19.66
N GLY A 31 28.99 8.66 -18.67
CA GLY A 31 29.17 8.98 -17.27
C GLY A 31 28.13 10.00 -16.77
N HIS A 32 28.58 10.97 -15.96
CA HIS A 32 27.71 12.03 -15.42
C HIS A 32 27.08 12.93 -16.50
N ARG A 33 27.66 13.01 -17.71
CA ARG A 33 27.11 13.81 -18.82
C ARG A 33 25.83 13.21 -19.40
N ALA A 34 25.55 11.93 -19.14
CA ALA A 34 24.29 11.30 -19.51
C ALA A 34 23.06 12.04 -18.94
N ALA A 35 23.22 12.78 -17.83
CA ALA A 35 22.15 13.59 -17.27
C ALA A 35 21.60 14.64 -18.26
N TRP A 36 22.44 15.20 -19.14
CA TRP A 36 21.98 16.13 -20.18
C TRP A 36 21.06 15.45 -21.19
N LEU A 37 21.44 14.25 -21.65
CA LEU A 37 20.62 13.45 -22.56
C LEU A 37 19.31 13.00 -21.88
N LEU A 38 19.39 12.54 -20.63
CA LEU A 38 18.24 12.07 -19.87
C LEU A 38 17.27 13.20 -19.51
N ALA A 39 17.76 14.43 -19.32
CA ALA A 39 16.95 15.61 -19.06
C ALA A 39 16.13 16.07 -20.28
N ILE A 40 16.44 15.59 -21.50
CA ILE A 40 15.65 15.92 -22.69
C ILE A 40 14.22 15.40 -22.56
N ALA A 41 14.02 14.21 -21.96
CA ALA A 41 12.67 13.67 -21.79
C ALA A 41 11.73 14.56 -20.99
N PRO A 42 12.06 14.96 -19.74
CA PRO A 42 11.23 15.91 -19.02
C PRO A 42 11.17 17.29 -19.68
N ALA A 43 12.22 17.73 -20.38
CA ALA A 43 12.19 19.02 -21.07
C ALA A 43 11.20 19.03 -22.26
N LEU A 44 11.17 17.94 -23.04
CA LEU A 44 10.18 17.76 -24.11
C LEU A 44 8.77 17.62 -23.56
N ALA A 45 8.60 16.91 -22.44
CA ALA A 45 7.32 16.84 -21.77
C ALA A 45 6.85 18.23 -21.27
N PHE A 46 7.77 19.00 -20.68
CA PHE A 46 7.49 20.38 -20.28
C PHE A 46 7.05 21.23 -21.47
N ALA A 47 7.78 21.18 -22.60
CA ALA A 47 7.43 21.92 -23.81
C ALA A 47 6.06 21.51 -24.38
N HIS A 48 5.74 20.22 -24.35
CA HIS A 48 4.42 19.70 -24.77
C HIS A 48 3.29 20.25 -23.89
N PHE A 49 3.41 20.17 -22.57
CA PHE A 49 2.40 20.75 -21.69
C PHE A 49 2.33 22.28 -21.79
N LEU A 50 3.46 22.95 -21.99
CA LEU A 50 3.50 24.40 -22.17
C LEU A 50 2.69 24.84 -23.39
N SER A 51 2.60 24.00 -24.43
CA SER A 51 1.80 24.28 -25.63
C SER A 51 0.30 24.36 -25.36
N PHE A 52 -0.19 23.79 -24.26
CA PHE A 52 -1.60 23.82 -23.86
C PHE A 52 -1.99 25.05 -23.03
N LEU A 53 -1.03 25.92 -22.67
CA LEU A 53 -1.33 27.10 -21.86
C LEU A 53 -2.38 28.03 -22.48
N PRO A 54 -2.36 28.33 -23.80
CA PRO A 54 -3.37 29.22 -24.40
C PRO A 54 -4.78 28.65 -24.34
N GLU A 55 -4.98 27.37 -24.67
CA GLU A 55 -6.32 26.75 -24.64
C GLU A 55 -6.85 26.67 -23.20
N ILE A 56 -6.02 26.24 -22.25
CA ILE A 56 -6.43 26.13 -20.84
C ILE A 56 -6.69 27.52 -20.22
N ALA A 57 -5.94 28.55 -20.62
CA ALA A 57 -6.19 29.93 -20.17
C ALA A 57 -7.50 30.50 -20.75
N ALA A 58 -7.94 30.02 -21.91
CA ALA A 58 -9.25 30.34 -22.47
C ALA A 58 -10.41 29.60 -21.79
N GLY A 59 -10.12 28.70 -20.83
CA GLY A 59 -11.11 27.89 -20.12
C GLY A 59 -11.45 26.57 -20.80
N GLU A 60 -10.69 26.18 -21.84
CA GLU A 60 -10.86 24.86 -22.45
C GLU A 60 -10.28 23.76 -21.55
N VAL A 61 -10.71 22.52 -21.81
CA VAL A 61 -10.22 21.31 -21.15
C VAL A 61 -9.81 20.33 -22.24
N ILE A 62 -8.65 19.71 -22.07
CA ILE A 62 -8.11 18.74 -23.03
C ILE A 62 -8.27 17.33 -22.45
N THR A 63 -9.14 16.54 -23.07
CA THR A 63 -9.34 15.12 -22.75
C THR A 63 -8.87 14.24 -23.91
N GLY A 64 -8.53 12.99 -23.60
CA GLY A 64 -8.15 12.02 -24.61
C GLY A 64 -7.67 10.72 -23.98
N GLY A 65 -7.44 9.70 -24.79
CA GLY A 65 -6.92 8.43 -24.28
C GLY A 65 -7.10 7.24 -25.18
N TYR A 66 -6.66 6.09 -24.68
CA TYR A 66 -6.82 4.79 -25.31
C TYR A 66 -7.47 3.80 -24.33
N VAL A 67 -8.45 3.04 -24.79
CA VAL A 67 -9.04 1.97 -24.00
C VAL A 67 -8.05 0.82 -23.91
N TRP A 68 -7.71 0.39 -22.70
CA TRP A 68 -6.73 -0.67 -22.47
C TRP A 68 -7.41 -2.00 -22.20
N VAL A 69 -8.28 -2.07 -21.20
CA VAL A 69 -9.04 -3.27 -20.85
C VAL A 69 -10.51 -2.92 -20.67
N PRO A 70 -11.33 -2.98 -21.75
CA PRO A 70 -12.73 -2.57 -21.72
C PRO A 70 -13.56 -3.31 -20.67
N SER A 71 -13.32 -4.62 -20.47
CA SER A 71 -14.05 -5.44 -19.50
C SER A 71 -13.90 -4.99 -18.05
N PHE A 72 -12.84 -4.24 -17.73
CA PHE A 72 -12.59 -3.66 -16.41
C PHE A 72 -12.73 -2.14 -16.40
N ASN A 73 -13.25 -1.53 -17.47
CA ASN A 73 -13.30 -0.07 -17.66
C ASN A 73 -11.93 0.62 -17.44
N LEU A 74 -10.85 -0.04 -17.86
CA LEU A 74 -9.49 0.50 -17.78
C LEU A 74 -9.14 1.23 -19.08
N SER A 75 -8.86 2.53 -18.97
CA SER A 75 -8.40 3.37 -20.07
C SER A 75 -7.16 4.17 -19.67
N PHE A 76 -6.17 4.22 -20.55
CA PHE A 76 -5.12 5.24 -20.50
C PHE A 76 -5.73 6.56 -21.00
N SER A 77 -6.52 7.21 -20.15
CA SER A 77 -7.12 8.51 -20.42
C SER A 77 -6.49 9.62 -19.59
N TRP A 78 -6.44 10.81 -20.16
CA TRP A 78 -5.98 12.02 -19.50
C TRP A 78 -7.06 13.11 -19.48
N PHE A 79 -7.03 13.89 -18.41
CA PHE A 79 -7.87 15.04 -18.14
C PHE A 79 -6.94 16.20 -17.80
N ILE A 80 -6.73 17.08 -18.78
CA ILE A 80 -5.83 18.21 -18.70
C ILE A 80 -6.66 19.50 -18.62
N ASP A 81 -6.55 20.17 -17.49
CA ASP A 81 -7.20 21.41 -17.08
C ASP A 81 -6.18 22.28 -16.32
N GLY A 82 -6.60 23.43 -15.78
CA GLY A 82 -5.67 24.33 -15.08
C GLY A 82 -4.92 23.70 -13.91
N LEU A 83 -5.55 22.79 -13.17
CA LEU A 83 -4.93 22.09 -12.04
C LEU A 83 -3.88 21.07 -12.49
N SER A 84 -4.27 20.13 -13.36
CA SER A 84 -3.38 19.07 -13.85
C SER A 84 -2.25 19.64 -14.71
N LEU A 85 -2.51 20.66 -15.54
CA LEU A 85 -1.50 21.33 -16.35
C LEU A 85 -0.42 21.98 -15.48
N THR A 86 -0.82 22.73 -14.45
CA THR A 86 0.12 23.38 -13.54
C THR A 86 1.00 22.34 -12.84
N PHE A 87 0.41 21.25 -12.38
CA PHE A 87 1.17 20.14 -11.80
C PHE A 87 2.11 19.47 -12.82
N ALA A 88 1.65 19.22 -14.05
CA ALA A 88 2.48 18.64 -15.11
C ALA A 88 3.70 19.52 -15.42
N LEU A 89 3.52 20.85 -15.49
CA LEU A 89 4.60 21.83 -15.67
C LEU A 89 5.57 21.83 -14.48
N LEU A 90 5.07 21.78 -13.24
CA LEU A 90 5.91 21.70 -12.05
C LEU A 90 6.72 20.39 -12.01
N ILE A 91 6.10 19.25 -12.29
CA ILE A 91 6.73 17.93 -12.31
C ILE A 91 7.82 17.88 -13.38
N THR A 92 7.51 18.26 -14.61
CA THR A 92 8.45 18.17 -15.75
C THR A 92 9.53 19.27 -15.71
N GLY A 93 9.17 20.50 -15.35
CA GLY A 93 10.10 21.63 -15.24
C GLY A 93 11.11 21.45 -14.11
N ILE A 94 10.63 21.25 -12.88
CA ILE A 94 11.51 20.97 -11.73
C ILE A 94 12.23 19.64 -11.94
N GLY A 95 11.55 18.65 -12.51
CA GLY A 95 12.13 17.35 -12.86
C GLY A 95 13.33 17.44 -13.80
N THR A 96 13.27 18.29 -14.83
CA THR A 96 14.40 18.56 -15.73
C THR A 96 15.61 19.07 -14.94
N LEU A 97 15.40 20.07 -14.09
CA LEU A 97 16.46 20.65 -13.26
C LEU A 97 17.02 19.63 -12.25
N ILE A 98 16.16 18.77 -11.68
CA ILE A 98 16.58 17.71 -10.77
C ILE A 98 17.40 16.64 -11.48
N VAL A 99 17.06 16.24 -12.70
CA VAL A 99 17.85 15.25 -13.46
C VAL A 99 19.26 15.79 -13.72
N LEU A 100 19.36 17.06 -14.11
CA LEU A 100 20.66 17.75 -14.28
C LEU A 100 21.42 17.83 -12.96
N TYR A 101 20.75 18.27 -11.88
CA TYR A 101 21.31 18.36 -10.54
C TYR A 101 21.82 17.00 -10.03
N ALA A 102 21.04 15.94 -10.21
CA ALA A 102 21.41 14.56 -9.88
C ALA A 102 22.65 14.09 -10.66
N GLY A 103 22.79 14.51 -11.93
CA GLY A 103 23.96 14.27 -12.75
C GLY A 103 25.25 14.78 -12.11
N GLY A 104 25.22 16.02 -11.62
CA GLY A 104 26.35 16.64 -10.91
C GLY A 104 26.56 16.06 -9.51
N TYR A 105 25.49 15.88 -8.74
CA TYR A 105 25.53 15.43 -7.35
C TYR A 105 25.98 13.97 -7.20
N MET A 106 25.60 13.09 -8.12
CA MET A 106 25.97 11.67 -8.10
C MET A 106 27.22 11.36 -8.93
N LYS A 107 28.01 12.37 -9.32
CA LYS A 107 29.17 12.21 -10.19
C LYS A 107 30.16 11.21 -9.59
N GLY A 108 30.43 10.13 -10.33
CA GLY A 108 31.36 9.07 -9.92
C GLY A 108 30.76 7.97 -9.04
N HIS A 109 29.47 8.05 -8.69
CA HIS A 109 28.81 6.99 -7.94
C HIS A 109 28.56 5.76 -8.84
N PRO A 110 28.92 4.53 -8.41
CA PRO A 110 28.87 3.33 -9.26
C PRO A 110 27.46 2.98 -9.74
N GLN A 111 26.43 3.42 -9.01
CA GLN A 111 25.02 3.16 -9.33
C GLN A 111 24.27 4.40 -9.83
N GLN A 112 24.96 5.40 -10.37
CA GLN A 112 24.34 6.62 -10.90
C GLN A 112 23.26 6.33 -11.97
N GLY A 113 23.48 5.36 -12.85
CA GLY A 113 22.49 4.95 -13.86
C GLY A 113 21.20 4.40 -13.25
N ARG A 114 21.32 3.56 -12.22
CA ARG A 114 20.17 3.02 -11.47
C ARG A 114 19.41 4.13 -10.73
N PHE A 115 20.14 5.08 -10.15
CA PHE A 115 19.54 6.23 -9.47
C PHE A 115 18.69 7.08 -10.42
N LEU A 116 19.23 7.44 -11.59
CA LEU A 116 18.53 8.23 -12.60
C LEU A 116 17.34 7.45 -13.20
N ALA A 117 17.47 6.13 -13.38
CA ALA A 117 16.35 5.28 -13.80
C ALA A 117 15.18 5.38 -12.81
N PHE A 118 15.42 5.18 -11.51
CA PHE A 118 14.36 5.29 -10.50
C PHE A 118 13.74 6.69 -10.43
N LEU A 119 14.54 7.74 -10.61
CA LEU A 119 14.07 9.12 -10.60
C LEU A 119 13.14 9.40 -11.80
N LEU A 120 13.48 8.90 -12.98
CA LEU A 120 12.65 9.01 -14.19
C LEU A 120 11.38 8.15 -14.13
N LEU A 121 11.45 6.93 -13.57
CA LEU A 121 10.26 6.11 -13.30
C LEU A 121 9.29 6.84 -12.36
N PHE A 122 9.82 7.40 -11.28
CA PHE A 122 9.03 8.18 -10.33
C PHE A 122 8.40 9.41 -10.98
N MET A 123 9.13 10.12 -11.85
CA MET A 123 8.60 11.24 -12.62
C MET A 123 7.45 10.84 -13.55
N GLY A 124 7.60 9.75 -14.32
CA GLY A 124 6.53 9.24 -15.17
C GLY A 124 5.30 8.84 -14.37
N ALA A 125 5.49 8.19 -13.22
CA ALA A 125 4.41 7.82 -12.32
C ALA A 125 3.67 9.06 -11.77
N MET A 126 4.40 10.08 -11.31
CA MET A 126 3.81 11.32 -10.82
C MET A 126 3.07 12.09 -11.91
N LEU A 127 3.62 12.11 -13.12
CA LEU A 127 2.95 12.72 -14.27
C LEU A 127 1.63 11.98 -14.57
N GLY A 128 1.66 10.65 -14.54
CA GLY A 128 0.48 9.80 -14.66
C GLY A 128 -0.58 10.12 -13.60
N VAL A 129 -0.22 10.26 -12.32
CA VAL A 129 -1.18 10.61 -11.24
C VAL A 129 -1.94 11.90 -11.55
N VAL A 130 -1.24 12.94 -12.04
CA VAL A 130 -1.86 14.27 -12.18
C VAL A 130 -2.63 14.44 -13.47
N VAL A 131 -2.30 13.70 -14.53
CA VAL A 131 -3.06 13.78 -15.79
C VAL A 131 -4.15 12.72 -15.86
N SER A 132 -4.10 11.64 -15.07
CA SER A 132 -5.02 10.52 -15.22
C SER A 132 -6.47 10.95 -15.06
N ASP A 133 -7.28 10.57 -16.04
CA ASP A 133 -8.73 10.73 -16.01
C ASP A 133 -9.42 9.49 -15.42
N SER A 134 -8.96 8.29 -15.78
CA SER A 134 -9.49 7.04 -15.19
C SER A 134 -9.12 6.92 -13.71
N LEU A 135 -10.11 6.65 -12.84
CA LEU A 135 -9.93 6.46 -11.40
C LEU A 135 -8.96 5.30 -11.09
N MET A 136 -9.07 4.21 -11.84
CA MET A 136 -8.23 3.03 -11.60
C MET A 136 -6.80 3.26 -12.09
N MET A 137 -6.61 3.96 -13.21
CA MET A 137 -5.27 4.34 -13.65
C MET A 137 -4.62 5.36 -12.69
N LEU A 138 -5.41 6.26 -12.10
CA LEU A 138 -4.93 7.15 -11.03
C LEU A 138 -4.38 6.31 -9.87
N PHE A 139 -5.09 5.27 -9.44
CA PHE A 139 -4.60 4.36 -8.40
C PHE A 139 -3.34 3.60 -8.81
N VAL A 140 -3.27 3.08 -10.04
CA VAL A 140 -2.08 2.39 -10.56
C VAL A 140 -0.86 3.32 -10.53
N TYR A 141 -0.99 4.55 -11.03
CA TYR A 141 0.08 5.53 -10.97
C TYR A 141 0.39 5.92 -9.52
N TRP A 142 -0.61 6.05 -8.66
CA TRP A 142 -0.44 6.35 -7.25
C TRP A 142 0.43 5.31 -6.54
N GLU A 143 0.19 4.03 -6.74
CA GLU A 143 1.04 2.96 -6.19
C GLU A 143 2.40 2.90 -6.86
N LEU A 144 2.48 3.17 -8.16
CA LEU A 144 3.76 3.27 -8.84
C LEU A 144 4.65 4.37 -8.23
N THR A 145 4.06 5.50 -7.79
CA THR A 145 4.82 6.52 -7.02
C THR A 145 5.26 6.00 -5.65
N SER A 146 4.43 5.19 -4.95
CA SER A 146 4.80 4.55 -3.67
C SER A 146 6.02 3.63 -3.86
N ILE A 147 5.97 2.73 -4.85
CA ILE A 147 7.04 1.76 -5.14
C ILE A 147 8.33 2.45 -5.57
N THR A 148 8.24 3.41 -6.49
CA THR A 148 9.43 4.13 -6.98
C THR A 148 10.05 5.03 -5.91
N SER A 149 9.23 5.65 -5.05
CA SER A 149 9.74 6.39 -3.89
C SER A 149 10.44 5.49 -2.87
N PHE A 150 9.91 4.28 -2.62
CA PHE A 150 10.55 3.27 -1.77
C PHE A 150 11.95 2.91 -2.28
N LEU A 151 12.10 2.69 -3.59
CA LEU A 151 13.39 2.41 -4.23
C LEU A 151 14.37 3.58 -4.13
N LEU A 152 13.88 4.82 -4.20
CA LEU A 152 14.70 6.03 -4.09
C LEU A 152 15.14 6.32 -2.64
N ILE A 153 14.25 6.13 -1.66
CA ILE A 153 14.55 6.28 -0.23
C ILE A 153 15.52 5.19 0.23
N GLY A 154 15.28 3.95 -0.21
CA GLY A 154 16.10 2.78 0.04
C GLY A 154 17.33 2.65 -0.87
N PHE A 155 17.74 3.72 -1.57
CA PHE A 155 18.84 3.64 -2.54
C PHE A 155 20.13 3.09 -1.90
N ASP A 156 20.45 3.57 -0.71
CA ASP A 156 21.54 3.07 0.13
C ASP A 156 21.09 1.94 1.08
N HIS A 157 20.47 0.92 0.49
CA HIS A 157 19.97 -0.31 1.11
C HIS A 157 20.97 -1.06 2.01
N LYS A 158 22.28 -0.78 1.95
CA LYS A 158 23.25 -1.36 2.88
C LYS A 158 23.13 -0.78 4.29
N ARG A 159 22.70 0.48 4.42
CA ARG A 159 22.45 1.13 5.72
C ARG A 159 21.09 0.74 6.27
N GLU A 160 21.06 0.30 7.53
CA GLU A 160 19.82 -0.08 8.21
C GLU A 160 18.81 1.07 8.31
N ALA A 161 19.29 2.28 8.59
CA ALA A 161 18.44 3.48 8.64
C ALA A 161 17.71 3.74 7.32
N SER A 162 18.39 3.58 6.17
CA SER A 162 17.78 3.74 4.84
C SER A 162 16.74 2.65 4.56
N ARG A 163 17.02 1.38 4.94
CA ARG A 163 16.03 0.30 4.82
C ARG A 163 14.79 0.53 5.69
N ARG A 164 14.97 0.90 6.96
CA ARG A 164 13.87 1.20 7.88
C ARG A 164 13.01 2.35 7.36
N ALA A 165 13.64 3.46 6.95
CA ALA A 165 12.94 4.62 6.39
C ALA A 165 12.15 4.26 5.13
N ALA A 166 12.73 3.47 4.21
CA ALA A 166 12.05 3.02 3.01
C ALA A 166 10.83 2.15 3.34
N LEU A 167 10.99 1.14 4.19
CA LEU A 167 9.88 0.26 4.61
C LEU A 167 8.78 1.01 5.34
N GLN A 168 9.13 1.97 6.19
CA GLN A 168 8.15 2.83 6.87
C GLN A 168 7.37 3.68 5.87
N ALA A 169 8.05 4.33 4.93
CA ALA A 169 7.40 5.13 3.90
C ALA A 169 6.45 4.27 3.05
N LEU A 170 6.88 3.07 2.62
CA LEU A 170 6.03 2.15 1.86
C LEU A 170 4.84 1.65 2.68
N GLY A 171 5.04 1.27 3.94
CA GLY A 171 3.97 0.78 4.80
C GLY A 171 2.89 1.85 5.05
N VAL A 172 3.29 3.09 5.31
CA VAL A 172 2.35 4.20 5.55
C VAL A 172 1.66 4.62 4.25
N THR A 173 2.41 4.87 3.18
CA THR A 173 1.84 5.40 1.94
C THR A 173 1.12 4.34 1.11
N GLY A 174 1.58 3.09 1.11
CA GLY A 174 0.89 1.95 0.49
C GLY A 174 -0.35 1.56 1.27
N GLY A 175 -0.32 1.56 2.61
CA GLY A 175 -1.51 1.34 3.43
C GLY A 175 -2.60 2.39 3.16
N GLY A 176 -2.22 3.66 3.07
CA GLY A 176 -3.14 4.73 2.68
C GLY A 176 -3.60 4.64 1.22
N GLY A 177 -2.74 4.20 0.31
CA GLY A 177 -3.13 3.93 -1.08
C GLY A 177 -4.16 2.82 -1.22
N LEU A 178 -4.09 1.76 -0.41
CA LEU A 178 -5.14 0.75 -0.33
C LEU A 178 -6.47 1.31 0.20
N ALA A 179 -6.42 2.23 1.18
CA ALA A 179 -7.61 2.95 1.63
C ALA A 179 -8.19 3.83 0.50
N LEU A 180 -7.33 4.49 -0.27
CA LEU A 180 -7.76 5.25 -1.45
C LEU A 180 -8.43 4.36 -2.50
N LEU A 181 -7.88 3.16 -2.78
CA LEU A 181 -8.51 2.22 -3.70
C LEU A 181 -9.94 1.89 -3.28
N ALA A 182 -10.16 1.59 -2.01
CA ALA A 182 -11.50 1.38 -1.48
C ALA A 182 -12.38 2.63 -1.67
N GLY A 183 -11.87 3.83 -1.37
CA GLY A 183 -12.58 5.09 -1.59
C GLY A 183 -12.97 5.32 -3.06
N LEU A 184 -12.09 5.03 -4.01
CA LEU A 184 -12.36 5.15 -5.45
C LEU A 184 -13.40 4.13 -5.92
N ILE A 185 -13.43 2.92 -5.35
CA ILE A 185 -14.46 1.90 -5.62
C ILE A 185 -15.82 2.36 -5.08
N PHE A 186 -15.87 3.01 -3.91
CA PHE A 186 -17.09 3.62 -3.40
C PHE A 186 -17.57 4.75 -4.31
N ILE A 187 -16.67 5.66 -4.72
CA ILE A 187 -16.99 6.73 -5.69
C ILE A 187 -17.58 6.14 -6.97
N TRP A 188 -16.96 5.09 -7.51
CA TRP A 188 -17.46 4.43 -8.72
C TRP A 188 -18.83 3.80 -8.51
N ASN A 189 -19.05 3.03 -7.43
CA ASN A 189 -20.35 2.39 -7.18
C ASN A 189 -21.49 3.39 -6.94
N ILE A 190 -21.20 4.54 -6.31
CA ILE A 190 -22.22 5.57 -6.03
C ILE A 190 -22.53 6.39 -7.29
N SER A 191 -21.50 6.81 -8.03
CA SER A 191 -21.67 7.70 -9.19
C SER A 191 -21.98 6.97 -10.49
N GLY A 192 -21.63 5.69 -10.61
CA GLY A 192 -21.66 4.94 -11.86
C GLY A 192 -20.57 5.34 -12.87
N THR A 193 -19.66 6.25 -12.50
CA THR A 193 -18.62 6.80 -13.39
C THR A 193 -17.22 6.32 -13.02
N THR A 194 -16.37 6.09 -14.02
CA THR A 194 -14.97 5.64 -13.86
C THR A 194 -13.93 6.69 -14.28
N GLN A 195 -14.40 7.84 -14.78
CA GLN A 195 -13.59 8.94 -15.28
C GLN A 195 -13.81 10.19 -14.41
N LEU A 196 -12.72 10.85 -14.02
CA LEU A 196 -12.74 12.06 -13.20
C LEU A 196 -13.40 13.24 -13.91
N SER A 197 -13.16 13.39 -15.22
CA SER A 197 -13.78 14.45 -16.02
C SER A 197 -15.30 14.38 -15.97
N LEU A 198 -15.88 13.19 -16.10
CA LEU A 198 -17.32 12.96 -15.95
C LEU A 198 -17.81 13.17 -14.51
N LEU A 199 -16.99 12.79 -13.54
CA LEU A 199 -17.34 12.92 -12.12
C LEU A 199 -17.42 14.38 -11.67
N VAL A 200 -16.46 15.21 -12.08
CA VAL A 200 -16.38 16.64 -11.71
C VAL A 200 -17.52 17.46 -12.32
N HIS A 201 -18.04 17.06 -13.49
CA HIS A 201 -19.18 17.71 -14.15
C HIS A 201 -20.52 17.00 -13.87
N GLY A 202 -20.52 15.99 -12.99
CA GLY A 202 -21.72 15.23 -12.62
C GLY A 202 -22.58 15.91 -11.56
N ASN A 203 -23.75 15.34 -11.29
CA ASN A 203 -24.66 15.81 -10.24
C ASN A 203 -24.13 15.47 -8.82
N ASP A 204 -24.67 16.13 -7.79
CA ASP A 204 -24.35 15.99 -6.35
C ASP A 204 -24.64 14.60 -5.70
N VAL A 205 -24.72 13.53 -6.50
CA VAL A 205 -25.08 12.16 -6.07
C VAL A 205 -24.16 11.66 -4.95
N LEU A 206 -22.88 12.00 -4.98
CA LEU A 206 -21.92 11.58 -3.95
C LEU A 206 -22.17 12.25 -2.61
N ARG A 207 -22.43 13.56 -2.61
CA ARG A 207 -22.68 14.35 -1.39
C ARG A 207 -23.98 13.92 -0.69
N GLN A 208 -24.94 13.44 -1.46
CA GLN A 208 -26.24 12.95 -0.96
C GLN A 208 -26.24 11.47 -0.53
N SER A 209 -25.16 10.73 -0.82
CA SER A 209 -25.09 9.31 -0.51
C SER A 209 -24.96 9.03 0.99
N PRO A 210 -25.68 8.01 1.54
CA PRO A 210 -25.47 7.55 2.91
C PRO A 210 -24.02 7.10 3.20
N PHE A 211 -23.28 6.71 2.16
CA PHE A 211 -21.89 6.27 2.26
C PHE A 211 -20.87 7.41 2.06
N TYR A 212 -21.33 8.67 1.95
CA TYR A 212 -20.46 9.84 1.75
C TYR A 212 -19.35 9.91 2.81
N PHE A 213 -19.70 9.82 4.10
CA PHE A 213 -18.72 9.96 5.18
C PHE A 213 -17.66 8.86 5.16
N ALA A 214 -18.04 7.61 4.89
CA ALA A 214 -17.08 6.51 4.74
C ALA A 214 -16.17 6.72 3.52
N THR A 215 -16.74 7.15 2.40
CA THR A 215 -16.00 7.49 1.17
C THR A 215 -14.97 8.60 1.44
N LEU A 216 -15.40 9.66 2.13
CA LEU A 216 -14.53 10.76 2.54
C LEU A 216 -13.37 10.26 3.40
N LEU A 217 -13.62 9.50 4.46
CA LEU A 217 -12.55 8.99 5.33
C LEU A 217 -11.54 8.11 4.60
N LEU A 218 -11.99 7.30 3.65
CA LEU A 218 -11.11 6.45 2.82
C LEU A 218 -10.22 7.30 1.89
N VAL A 219 -10.81 8.30 1.22
CA VAL A 219 -10.07 9.25 0.38
C VAL A 219 -9.08 10.08 1.21
N LEU A 220 -9.51 10.58 2.37
CA LEU A 220 -8.64 11.30 3.31
C LEU A 220 -7.51 10.41 3.82
N GLY A 221 -7.76 9.12 4.09
CA GLY A 221 -6.72 8.16 4.46
C GLY A 221 -5.61 8.07 3.40
N GLY A 222 -5.99 8.02 2.12
CA GLY A 222 -5.04 8.09 1.02
C GLY A 222 -4.31 9.42 0.93
N ALA A 223 -5.05 10.53 0.89
CA ALA A 223 -4.47 11.85 0.73
C ALA A 223 -3.54 12.24 1.90
N PHE A 224 -3.95 12.01 3.15
CA PHE A 224 -3.23 12.40 4.36
C PHE A 224 -1.95 11.59 4.58
N THR A 225 -1.97 10.29 4.28
CA THR A 225 -0.75 9.47 4.36
C THR A 225 0.29 9.92 3.33
N LYS A 226 -0.11 10.19 2.08
CA LYS A 226 0.79 10.62 1.00
C LYS A 226 1.31 12.05 1.16
N SER A 227 0.49 12.94 1.72
CA SER A 227 0.85 14.33 2.00
C SER A 227 1.41 14.57 3.40
N ALA A 228 1.75 13.50 4.13
CA ALA A 228 2.38 13.55 5.45
C ALA A 228 1.61 14.42 6.47
N GLN A 229 0.28 14.32 6.48
CA GLN A 229 -0.57 15.00 7.47
C GLN A 229 -0.50 14.29 8.82
N PHE A 230 -0.89 14.96 9.89
CA PHE A 230 -1.04 14.35 11.21
C PHE A 230 -2.12 13.25 11.18
N PRO A 231 -1.87 12.05 11.76
CA PRO A 231 -0.69 11.64 12.52
C PRO A 231 0.44 10.98 11.68
N PHE A 232 0.28 10.86 10.36
CA PHE A 232 1.16 10.16 9.43
C PHE A 232 2.42 10.93 9.00
N HIS A 233 2.71 12.09 9.56
CA HIS A 233 3.81 12.97 9.10
C HIS A 233 5.23 12.38 9.29
N PHE A 234 5.40 11.38 10.16
CA PHE A 234 6.72 10.89 10.62
C PHE A 234 7.56 10.19 9.54
N TRP A 235 6.96 9.61 8.51
CA TRP A 235 7.72 8.97 7.44
C TRP A 235 8.52 10.00 6.62
N LEU A 236 8.05 11.26 6.55
CA LEU A 236 8.66 12.28 5.70
C LEU A 236 10.03 12.74 6.20
N PRO A 237 10.23 13.12 7.48
CA PRO A 237 11.57 13.43 7.99
C PRO A 237 12.51 12.23 7.94
N ASN A 238 12.01 11.01 8.21
CA ASN A 238 12.83 9.80 8.17
C ASN A 238 13.28 9.46 6.74
N ALA A 239 12.51 9.85 5.72
CA ALA A 239 12.90 9.73 4.32
C ALA A 239 14.09 10.63 3.91
N MET A 240 14.58 11.53 4.78
CA MET A 240 15.79 12.35 4.52
C MET A 240 17.10 11.54 4.49
N GLU A 241 17.04 10.23 4.74
CA GLU A 241 18.11 9.29 4.41
C GLU A 241 18.37 9.18 2.90
N ALA A 242 17.40 9.57 2.08
CA ALA A 242 17.55 9.58 0.62
C ALA A 242 18.60 10.61 0.15
N PRO A 243 19.26 10.37 -1.00
CA PRO A 243 20.12 11.35 -1.64
C PRO A 243 19.37 12.67 -1.90
N THR A 244 20.06 13.81 -1.81
CA THR A 244 19.40 15.13 -1.86
C THR A 244 18.58 15.40 -3.13
N PRO A 245 18.97 14.95 -4.34
CA PRO A 245 18.12 15.12 -5.52
C PRO A 245 16.73 14.46 -5.35
N VAL A 246 16.66 13.33 -4.63
CA VAL A 246 15.39 12.67 -4.29
C VAL A 246 14.57 13.56 -3.37
N SER A 247 15.15 14.02 -2.27
CA SER A 247 14.47 14.89 -1.31
C SER A 247 13.97 16.17 -1.98
N ALA A 248 14.81 16.80 -2.81
CA ALA A 248 14.46 17.98 -3.55
C ALA A 248 13.25 17.74 -4.46
N TYR A 249 13.16 16.60 -5.14
CA TYR A 249 12.05 16.33 -6.05
C TYR A 249 10.77 15.89 -5.34
N LEU A 250 10.87 14.90 -4.44
CA LEU A 250 9.74 14.31 -3.72
C LEU A 250 9.02 15.35 -2.85
N HIS A 251 9.76 16.28 -2.25
CA HIS A 251 9.22 17.22 -1.25
C HIS A 251 8.91 18.61 -1.82
N SER A 252 9.38 18.93 -3.04
CA SER A 252 9.05 20.21 -3.67
C SER A 252 7.87 20.13 -4.62
N ALA A 253 7.82 19.20 -5.56
CA ALA A 253 6.87 19.28 -6.68
C ALA A 253 5.94 18.09 -6.82
N THR A 254 6.26 16.97 -6.16
CA THR A 254 5.73 15.66 -6.57
C THR A 254 5.01 14.91 -5.46
N MET A 255 5.62 13.87 -4.88
CA MET A 255 4.97 12.84 -4.06
C MET A 255 4.10 13.42 -2.97
N VAL A 256 4.64 14.37 -2.20
CA VAL A 256 3.93 14.93 -1.06
C VAL A 256 2.76 15.82 -1.45
N LYS A 257 2.76 16.33 -2.68
CA LYS A 257 1.65 17.11 -3.25
C LYS A 257 0.62 16.22 -3.93
N ALA A 258 0.86 14.92 -4.15
CA ALA A 258 -0.13 14.02 -4.75
C ALA A 258 -1.41 13.95 -3.89
N GLY A 259 -1.27 13.91 -2.56
CA GLY A 259 -2.41 13.99 -1.64
C GLY A 259 -3.16 15.32 -1.74
N VAL A 260 -2.42 16.44 -1.78
CA VAL A 260 -3.02 17.78 -1.93
C VAL A 260 -3.72 17.93 -3.29
N TYR A 261 -3.08 17.44 -4.37
CA TYR A 261 -3.66 17.39 -5.71
C TYR A 261 -4.99 16.63 -5.72
N LEU A 262 -5.03 15.45 -5.09
CA LEU A 262 -6.25 14.66 -5.01
C LEU A 262 -7.39 15.40 -4.27
N LEU A 263 -7.07 16.07 -3.16
CA LEU A 263 -8.06 16.87 -2.42
C LEU A 263 -8.55 18.05 -3.24
N MET A 264 -7.65 18.78 -3.90
CA MET A 264 -8.00 19.88 -4.81
C MET A 264 -8.83 19.41 -6.01
N ARG A 265 -8.48 18.25 -6.59
CA ARG A 265 -9.19 17.62 -7.71
C ARG A 265 -10.60 17.17 -7.35
N LEU A 266 -10.78 16.68 -6.13
CA LEU A 266 -12.08 16.22 -5.62
C LEU A 266 -12.86 17.31 -4.89
N ASN A 267 -12.32 18.53 -4.77
CA ASN A 267 -13.02 19.63 -4.11
C ASN A 267 -14.38 19.95 -4.76
N PRO A 268 -14.53 20.02 -6.10
CA PRO A 268 -15.85 20.21 -6.71
C PRO A 268 -16.84 19.08 -6.40
N VAL A 269 -16.35 17.89 -6.07
CA VAL A 269 -17.17 16.67 -5.91
C VAL A 269 -17.53 16.39 -4.44
N LEU A 270 -16.55 16.53 -3.53
CA LEU A 270 -16.68 16.20 -2.10
C LEU A 270 -16.66 17.45 -1.19
N GLY A 271 -16.36 18.63 -1.74
CA GLY A 271 -16.35 19.90 -1.03
C GLY A 271 -17.75 20.36 -0.60
N ASP A 272 -17.82 21.56 -0.01
CA ASP A 272 -19.04 22.23 0.47
C ASP A 272 -19.88 21.38 1.44
N THR A 273 -19.23 20.48 2.17
CA THR A 273 -19.86 19.67 3.21
C THR A 273 -19.26 19.98 4.56
N ALA A 274 -20.07 19.93 5.62
CA ALA A 274 -19.59 20.17 6.98
C ALA A 274 -18.43 19.25 7.38
N ALA A 275 -18.42 17.99 6.92
CA ALA A 275 -17.32 17.07 7.21
C ALA A 275 -16.01 17.50 6.53
N TRP A 276 -16.07 17.94 5.27
CA TRP A 276 -14.91 18.47 4.53
C TRP A 276 -14.34 19.71 5.23
N GLU A 277 -15.21 20.67 5.56
CA GLU A 277 -14.84 21.96 6.16
C GLU A 277 -14.37 21.86 7.62
N ILE A 278 -14.65 20.75 8.29
CA ILE A 278 -14.15 20.50 9.64
C ILE A 278 -12.84 19.71 9.58
N LEU A 279 -12.81 18.59 8.84
CA LEU A 279 -11.68 17.65 8.89
C LEU A 279 -10.42 18.24 8.24
N LEU A 280 -10.53 18.84 7.05
CA LEU A 280 -9.35 19.36 6.34
C LEU A 280 -8.70 20.53 7.11
N PRO A 281 -9.42 21.59 7.53
CA PRO A 281 -8.82 22.68 8.28
C PRO A 281 -8.26 22.25 9.64
N PHE A 282 -8.94 21.34 10.34
CA PHE A 282 -8.48 20.84 11.62
C PHE A 282 -7.15 20.06 11.49
N PHE A 283 -7.12 19.02 10.65
CA PHE A 283 -5.90 18.22 10.46
C PHE A 283 -4.80 18.99 9.74
N GLY A 284 -5.16 19.86 8.79
CA GLY A 284 -4.21 20.75 8.10
C GLY A 284 -3.54 21.74 9.07
N GLY A 285 -4.32 22.42 9.91
CA GLY A 285 -3.81 23.32 10.93
C GLY A 285 -2.94 22.62 11.99
N LEU A 286 -3.36 21.43 12.44
CA LEU A 286 -2.57 20.62 13.37
C LEU A 286 -1.23 20.19 12.74
N THR A 287 -1.26 19.80 11.48
CA THR A 287 -0.07 19.44 10.72
C THR A 287 0.84 20.64 10.51
N MET A 288 0.27 21.81 10.20
CA MET A 288 0.99 23.06 10.01
C MET A 288 1.82 23.41 11.26
N LEU A 289 1.18 23.39 12.43
CA LEU A 289 1.84 23.65 13.71
C LEU A 289 2.88 22.58 14.03
N THR A 290 2.52 21.30 13.90
CA THR A 290 3.42 20.19 14.20
C THR A 290 4.70 20.29 13.37
N GLY A 291 4.58 20.51 12.05
CA GLY A 291 5.73 20.71 11.16
C GLY A 291 6.56 21.94 11.54
N ALA A 292 5.91 23.08 11.79
CA ALA A 292 6.60 24.33 12.13
C ALA A 292 7.39 24.22 13.44
N PHE A 293 6.78 23.65 14.49
CA PHE A 293 7.42 23.46 15.79
C PHE A 293 8.57 22.44 15.74
N LEU A 294 8.37 21.29 15.09
CA LEU A 294 9.41 20.26 14.98
C LEU A 294 10.59 20.70 14.12
N ALA A 295 10.38 21.59 13.14
CA ALA A 295 11.46 22.13 12.32
C ALA A 295 12.46 23.01 13.11
N ILE A 296 12.00 23.77 14.12
CA ILE A 296 12.86 24.63 14.96
C ILE A 296 13.86 23.80 15.77
N ARG A 297 13.42 22.61 16.21
CA ARG A 297 14.27 21.69 16.97
C ARG A 297 15.49 21.24 16.15
N GLN A 298 15.34 21.12 14.84
CA GLN A 298 16.36 20.52 13.99
C GLN A 298 17.60 21.39 13.84
N THR A 299 18.75 20.72 13.69
CA THR A 299 20.05 21.31 13.34
C THR A 299 20.50 20.91 11.93
N ASP A 300 19.95 19.82 11.40
CA ASP A 300 20.22 19.31 10.07
C ASP A 300 19.39 20.07 9.02
N LEU A 301 20.05 20.62 8.00
CA LEU A 301 19.37 21.43 6.97
C LEU A 301 18.27 20.64 6.23
N LYS A 302 18.46 19.35 5.93
CA LYS A 302 17.42 18.55 5.26
C LYS A 302 16.23 18.32 6.17
N LEU A 303 16.46 17.99 7.44
CA LEU A 303 15.37 17.77 8.39
C LEU A 303 14.59 19.07 8.67
N MET A 304 15.26 20.22 8.77
CA MET A 304 14.60 21.53 8.85
C MET A 304 13.68 21.76 7.64
N LEU A 305 14.15 21.45 6.43
CA LEU A 305 13.36 21.58 5.20
C LEU A 305 12.23 20.55 5.09
N ALA A 306 12.42 19.33 5.58
CA ALA A 306 11.40 18.29 5.61
C ALA A 306 10.22 18.68 6.50
N TYR A 307 10.47 19.13 7.72
CA TYR A 307 9.41 19.55 8.63
C TYR A 307 8.71 20.84 8.19
N THR A 308 9.42 21.78 7.56
CA THR A 308 8.75 22.93 6.93
C THR A 308 7.93 22.53 5.71
N THR A 309 8.25 21.41 5.04
CA THR A 309 7.40 20.85 3.99
C THR A 309 6.11 20.27 4.60
N VAL A 310 6.20 19.52 5.70
CA VAL A 310 5.01 19.08 6.47
C VAL A 310 4.13 20.28 6.82
N SER A 311 4.75 21.36 7.32
CA SER A 311 4.02 22.58 7.67
C SER A 311 3.29 23.21 6.49
N SER A 312 3.99 23.38 5.35
CA SER A 312 3.41 23.91 4.11
C SER A 312 2.28 23.06 3.53
N LEU A 313 2.37 21.73 3.63
CA LEU A 313 1.31 20.84 3.17
C LEU A 313 0.10 20.90 4.09
N GLY A 314 0.31 20.99 5.40
CA GLY A 314 -0.76 21.26 6.35
C GLY A 314 -1.51 22.55 6.04
N LEU A 315 -0.79 23.62 5.71
CA LEU A 315 -1.38 24.87 5.27
C LEU A 315 -2.20 24.71 3.98
N LEU A 316 -1.69 23.98 2.97
CA LEU A 316 -2.44 23.72 1.73
C LEU A 316 -3.73 22.91 1.98
N VAL A 317 -3.66 21.87 2.81
CA VAL A 317 -4.84 21.08 3.20
C VAL A 317 -5.84 21.95 3.97
N MET A 318 -5.35 22.81 4.87
CA MET A 318 -6.19 23.73 5.62
C MET A 318 -6.93 24.70 4.70
N LEU A 319 -6.22 25.35 3.77
CA LEU A 319 -6.80 26.29 2.80
C LEU A 319 -7.83 25.61 1.88
N THR A 320 -7.54 24.40 1.41
CA THR A 320 -8.46 23.62 0.55
C THR A 320 -9.78 23.31 1.28
N GLY A 321 -9.76 23.22 2.62
CA GLY A 321 -10.93 22.91 3.42
C GLY A 321 -11.69 24.10 4.01
N ILE A 322 -11.18 25.33 3.93
CA ILE A 322 -11.82 26.48 4.61
C ILE A 322 -13.16 26.89 3.98
N GLY A 323 -13.38 26.56 2.71
CA GLY A 323 -14.64 26.83 2.00
C GLY A 323 -14.86 28.31 1.63
N THR A 324 -13.84 29.16 1.72
CA THR A 324 -13.91 30.55 1.25
C THR A 324 -13.25 30.71 -0.10
N GLU A 325 -13.78 31.64 -0.90
CA GLU A 325 -13.33 31.89 -2.28
C GLU A 325 -11.81 32.18 -2.34
N HIS A 326 -11.38 33.12 -1.50
CA HIS A 326 -9.97 33.51 -1.35
C HIS A 326 -9.07 32.39 -0.81
N ALA A 327 -9.60 31.37 -0.12
CA ALA A 327 -8.77 30.27 0.38
C ALA A 327 -8.26 29.39 -0.77
N ILE A 328 -9.05 29.19 -1.82
CA ILE A 328 -8.61 28.47 -3.03
C ILE A 328 -7.53 29.29 -3.74
N GLU A 329 -7.72 30.60 -3.90
CA GLU A 329 -6.72 31.50 -4.50
C GLU A 329 -5.40 31.47 -3.74
N ALA A 330 -5.46 31.57 -2.41
CA ALA A 330 -4.31 31.41 -1.52
C ALA A 330 -3.62 30.06 -1.70
N ALA A 331 -4.39 28.97 -1.79
CA ALA A 331 -3.86 27.62 -1.95
C ALA A 331 -3.11 27.45 -3.27
N VAL A 332 -3.65 27.96 -4.39
CA VAL A 332 -2.98 27.83 -5.70
C VAL A 332 -1.69 28.64 -5.76
N LEU A 333 -1.69 29.88 -5.27
CA LEU A 333 -0.50 30.74 -5.22
C LEU A 333 0.57 30.13 -4.33
N TYR A 334 0.17 29.67 -3.14
CA TYR A 334 1.10 29.07 -2.19
C TYR A 334 1.66 27.74 -2.70
N LEU A 335 0.87 26.93 -3.41
CA LEU A 335 1.31 25.65 -3.97
C LEU A 335 2.47 25.84 -4.94
N VAL A 336 2.31 26.77 -5.89
CA VAL A 336 3.34 27.08 -6.90
C VAL A 336 4.56 27.71 -6.23
N ALA A 337 4.36 28.71 -5.36
CA ALA A 337 5.46 29.32 -4.60
C ALA A 337 6.26 28.27 -3.84
N HIS A 338 5.58 27.40 -3.09
CA HIS A 338 6.17 26.32 -2.31
C HIS A 338 6.98 25.35 -3.16
N SER A 339 6.48 24.98 -4.35
CA SER A 339 7.25 24.14 -5.26
C SER A 339 8.56 24.77 -5.71
N LEU A 340 8.54 26.06 -6.05
CA LEU A 340 9.73 26.77 -6.52
C LEU A 340 10.76 26.97 -5.41
N PHE A 341 10.37 27.58 -4.28
CA PHE A 341 11.34 27.89 -3.22
C PHE A 341 11.84 26.63 -2.51
N LYS A 342 11.00 25.60 -2.33
CA LYS A 342 11.42 24.38 -1.64
C LYS A 342 12.37 23.55 -2.50
N GLY A 343 12.11 23.47 -3.81
CA GLY A 343 13.03 22.85 -4.77
C GLY A 343 14.41 23.51 -4.73
N ALA A 344 14.44 24.85 -4.74
CA ALA A 344 15.68 25.62 -4.64
C ALA A 344 16.41 25.37 -3.30
N LEU A 345 15.72 25.44 -2.17
CA LEU A 345 16.33 25.28 -0.85
C LEU A 345 16.87 23.87 -0.59
N PHE A 346 16.19 22.80 -1.05
CA PHE A 346 16.73 21.45 -0.94
C PHE A 346 17.96 21.24 -1.81
N MET A 347 17.96 21.77 -3.04
CA MET A 347 19.16 21.74 -3.89
C MET A 347 20.29 22.51 -3.21
N VAL A 348 20.07 23.73 -2.72
CA VAL A 348 21.07 24.50 -1.92
C VAL A 348 21.61 23.69 -0.75
N ALA A 349 20.75 23.07 0.06
CA ALA A 349 21.17 22.23 1.18
C ALA A 349 22.05 21.06 0.71
N GLY A 350 21.76 20.50 -0.46
CA GLY A 350 22.57 19.46 -1.08
C GLY A 350 23.92 19.95 -1.61
N ILE A 351 24.00 21.17 -2.17
CA ILE A 351 25.27 21.77 -2.58
C ILE A 351 26.14 22.00 -1.34
N ILE A 352 25.59 22.55 -0.26
CA ILE A 352 26.32 22.75 1.00
C ILE A 352 26.84 21.41 1.55
N ASP A 353 25.99 20.38 1.57
CA ASP A 353 26.39 19.05 2.03
C ASP A 353 27.52 18.45 1.16
N HIS A 354 27.41 18.59 -0.17
CA HIS A 354 28.38 18.06 -1.12
C HIS A 354 29.75 18.77 -1.04
N GLU A 355 29.73 20.11 -1.00
CA GLU A 355 30.93 20.96 -1.09
C GLU A 355 31.57 21.27 0.26
N ALA A 356 30.80 21.37 1.34
CA ALA A 356 31.33 21.57 2.70
C ALA A 356 31.53 20.26 3.46
N GLY A 357 30.87 19.16 3.07
CA GLY A 357 30.95 17.86 3.73
C GLY A 357 30.16 17.77 5.04
N THR A 358 29.30 18.75 5.33
CA THR A 358 28.37 18.71 6.46
C THR A 358 27.14 19.55 6.17
N ARG A 359 26.00 19.11 6.70
CA ARG A 359 24.70 19.79 6.63
C ARG A 359 24.18 20.25 7.98
N ASP A 360 25.04 20.26 9.01
CA ASP A 360 24.71 20.73 10.35
C ASP A 360 24.86 22.26 10.43
N VAL A 361 23.74 22.96 10.60
CA VAL A 361 23.68 24.42 10.67
C VAL A 361 24.50 24.99 11.83
N THR A 362 24.79 24.19 12.85
CA THR A 362 25.60 24.59 14.01
C THR A 362 27.10 24.46 13.78
N LYS A 363 27.53 23.89 12.65
CA LYS A 363 28.94 23.73 12.25
C LYS A 363 29.30 24.58 11.03
N LEU A 364 28.31 25.02 10.27
CA LEU A 364 28.47 25.88 9.10
C LEU A 364 28.59 27.37 9.49
N GLY A 365 29.26 28.17 8.65
CA GLY A 365 29.40 29.61 8.82
C GLY A 365 30.41 30.23 7.85
N GLY A 366 30.13 31.44 7.37
CA GLY A 366 31.04 32.23 6.54
C GLY A 366 31.21 31.78 5.08
N LEU A 367 30.31 30.94 4.54
CA LEU A 367 30.41 30.38 3.19
C LEU A 367 30.11 31.37 2.04
N ARG A 368 29.60 32.58 2.31
CA ARG A 368 29.20 33.55 1.27
C ARG A 368 30.29 33.90 0.25
N LYS A 369 31.56 33.88 0.67
CA LYS A 369 32.70 34.19 -0.20
C LYS A 369 33.10 33.01 -1.07
N ALA A 370 32.89 31.78 -0.58
CA ALA A 370 33.24 30.56 -1.28
C ALA A 370 32.16 30.14 -2.28
N MET A 371 30.89 30.44 -1.99
CA MET A 371 29.73 30.00 -2.76
C MET A 371 28.72 31.15 -2.97
N PRO A 372 29.09 32.23 -3.68
CA PRO A 372 28.26 33.42 -3.83
C PRO A 372 26.96 33.17 -4.61
N ILE A 373 26.97 32.32 -5.64
CA ILE A 373 25.78 32.04 -6.46
C ILE A 373 24.78 31.23 -5.63
N THR A 374 25.28 30.20 -4.93
CA THR A 374 24.46 29.40 -4.02
C THR A 374 23.86 30.26 -2.90
N PHE A 375 24.61 31.24 -2.36
CA PHE A 375 24.09 32.18 -1.36
C PHE A 375 22.95 33.06 -1.91
N ILE A 376 23.09 33.62 -3.11
CA ILE A 376 22.05 34.46 -3.73
C ILE A 376 20.78 33.64 -3.97
N ALA A 377 20.92 32.42 -4.51
CA ALA A 377 19.79 31.53 -4.73
C ALA A 377 19.11 31.11 -3.41
N ALA A 378 19.90 30.81 -2.36
CA ALA A 378 19.39 30.50 -1.03
C ALA A 378 18.60 31.67 -0.44
N MET A 379 19.12 32.89 -0.57
CA MET A 379 18.48 34.11 -0.09
C MET A 379 17.16 34.38 -0.81
N ALA A 380 17.17 34.35 -2.14
CA ALA A 380 15.97 34.57 -2.96
C ALA A 380 14.88 33.54 -2.63
N ALA A 381 15.24 32.26 -2.50
CA ALA A 381 14.30 31.22 -2.10
C ALA A 381 13.79 31.41 -0.67
N ALA A 382 14.64 31.85 0.27
CA ALA A 382 14.21 32.14 1.64
C ALA A 382 13.31 33.37 1.75
N LEU A 383 13.55 34.43 0.96
CA LEU A 383 12.67 35.60 0.86
C LEU A 383 11.30 35.20 0.34
N SER A 384 11.24 34.33 -0.68
CA SER A 384 9.98 33.75 -1.16
C SER A 384 9.31 32.89 -0.09
N MET A 385 10.05 32.02 0.61
CA MET A 385 9.48 31.16 1.66
C MET A 385 8.97 31.97 2.87
N ALA A 386 9.61 33.10 3.19
CA ALA A 386 9.18 34.05 4.22
C ALA A 386 7.96 34.89 3.79
N GLY A 387 7.58 34.83 2.52
CA GLY A 387 6.53 35.66 1.94
C GLY A 387 6.86 37.15 2.01
N LEU A 388 8.04 37.54 1.52
CA LEU A 388 8.48 38.93 1.45
C LEU A 388 8.46 39.46 -0.01
N PRO A 389 8.12 40.74 -0.23
CA PRO A 389 8.22 41.35 -1.56
C PRO A 389 9.67 41.32 -2.08
N PRO A 390 9.92 41.18 -3.39
CA PRO A 390 8.95 41.08 -4.50
C PRO A 390 8.72 39.63 -5.01
N PHE A 391 8.63 38.61 -4.13
CA PHE A 391 8.50 37.20 -4.54
C PHE A 391 7.07 36.66 -4.51
N LEU A 392 6.80 35.59 -5.26
CA LEU A 392 5.47 34.97 -5.35
C LEU A 392 4.91 34.53 -4.00
N GLY A 393 5.79 34.14 -3.06
CA GLY A 393 5.35 33.79 -1.71
C GLY A 393 4.74 34.96 -0.93
N PHE A 394 5.03 36.21 -1.28
CA PHE A 394 4.36 37.38 -0.70
C PHE A 394 2.89 37.41 -1.12
N LEU A 395 2.62 37.29 -2.43
CA LEU A 395 1.25 37.25 -2.97
C LEU A 395 0.43 36.15 -2.30
N ALA A 396 1.01 34.95 -2.20
CA ALA A 396 0.36 33.82 -1.51
C ALA A 396 0.04 34.13 -0.04
N LYS A 397 0.97 34.74 0.70
CA LYS A 397 0.80 35.02 2.14
C LYS A 397 -0.23 36.12 2.40
N GLU A 398 -0.25 37.18 1.58
CA GLU A 398 -1.28 38.21 1.68
C GLU A 398 -2.67 37.60 1.43
N GLU A 399 -2.80 36.74 0.42
CA GLU A 399 -4.06 36.07 0.10
C GLU A 399 -4.51 35.10 1.21
N ILE A 400 -3.57 34.38 1.83
CA ILE A 400 -3.85 33.53 3.01
C ILE A 400 -4.50 34.37 4.13
N TYR A 401 -3.95 35.54 4.42
CA TYR A 401 -4.50 36.39 5.48
C TYR A 401 -5.78 37.09 5.06
N TYR A 402 -5.94 37.42 3.78
CA TYR A 402 -7.21 37.93 3.26
C TYR A 402 -8.33 36.88 3.43
N ALA A 403 -8.08 35.62 3.03
CA ALA A 403 -9.02 34.52 3.17
C ALA A 403 -9.43 34.24 4.62
N LEU A 404 -8.53 34.52 5.58
CA LEU A 404 -8.70 34.24 7.00
C LEU A 404 -9.18 35.45 7.83
N ALA A 405 -9.14 36.67 7.28
CA ALA A 405 -9.46 37.92 8.00
C ALA A 405 -10.96 38.16 8.25
N HIS A 406 -11.70 37.11 8.62
CA HIS A 406 -13.12 37.17 8.95
C HIS A 406 -13.34 37.18 10.47
N ALA A 407 -14.39 37.86 10.94
CA ALA A 407 -14.68 38.06 12.37
C ALA A 407 -15.30 36.83 13.08
N ASN A 408 -15.33 35.65 12.46
CA ASN A 408 -15.88 34.43 13.07
C ASN A 408 -14.83 33.74 13.97
N PRO A 409 -15.19 33.22 15.16
CA PRO A 409 -14.28 32.46 16.02
C PRO A 409 -13.43 31.40 15.31
N ARG A 410 -13.99 30.67 14.33
CA ARG A 410 -13.25 29.68 13.54
C ARG A 410 -12.14 30.32 12.70
N ALA A 411 -12.46 31.40 12.01
CA ALA A 411 -11.51 32.14 11.19
C ALA A 411 -10.40 32.77 12.06
N ILE A 412 -10.73 33.28 13.25
CA ILE A 412 -9.74 33.80 14.21
C ILE A 412 -8.77 32.70 14.66
N LEU A 413 -9.28 31.51 14.97
CA LEU A 413 -8.45 30.36 15.34
C LEU A 413 -7.47 29.99 14.21
N PHE A 414 -7.97 29.80 12.99
CA PHE A 414 -7.12 29.45 11.84
C PHE A 414 -6.17 30.58 11.44
N THR A 415 -6.56 31.85 11.61
CA THR A 415 -5.66 33.00 11.47
C THR A 415 -4.50 32.91 12.46
N GLY A 416 -4.77 32.65 13.74
CA GLY A 416 -3.73 32.48 14.75
C GLY A 416 -2.78 31.33 14.42
N ILE A 417 -3.33 30.19 13.98
CA ILE A 417 -2.55 29.04 13.52
C ILE A 417 -1.65 29.42 12.33
N ALA A 418 -2.20 30.12 11.34
CA ALA A 418 -1.49 30.56 10.15
C ALA A 418 -0.35 31.54 10.51
N ILE A 419 -0.60 32.52 11.37
CA ILE A 419 0.42 33.49 11.83
C ILE A 419 1.57 32.77 12.53
N ILE A 420 1.27 31.88 13.47
CA ILE A 420 2.30 31.14 14.21
C ILE A 420 3.10 30.27 13.25
N GLY A 421 2.44 29.44 12.44
CA GLY A 421 3.14 28.54 11.52
C GLY A 421 3.99 29.29 10.49
N ASN A 422 3.46 30.36 9.87
CA ASN A 422 4.19 31.18 8.91
C ASN A 422 5.36 31.95 9.54
N ALA A 423 5.21 32.45 10.78
CA ALA A 423 6.30 33.12 11.49
C ALA A 423 7.46 32.16 11.80
N LEU A 424 7.14 30.93 12.21
CA LEU A 424 8.15 29.88 12.43
C LEU A 424 8.81 29.45 11.12
N MET A 425 8.02 29.29 10.05
CA MET A 425 8.54 29.01 8.71
C MET A 425 9.52 30.09 8.25
N LEU A 426 9.20 31.37 8.46
CA LEU A 426 10.10 32.50 8.18
C LEU A 426 11.42 32.35 8.96
N ALA A 427 11.34 32.10 10.26
CA ALA A 427 12.54 31.95 11.09
C ALA A 427 13.46 30.81 10.59
N ILE A 428 12.87 29.70 10.14
CA ILE A 428 13.59 28.55 9.60
C ILE A 428 14.15 28.83 8.20
N ALA A 429 13.40 29.51 7.34
CA ALA A 429 13.85 29.91 6.00
C ALA A 429 15.15 30.74 6.09
N PHE A 430 15.16 31.75 6.96
CA PHE A 430 16.35 32.55 7.22
C PHE A 430 17.44 31.77 7.96
N ALA A 431 17.10 30.82 8.84
CA ALA A 431 18.11 29.95 9.45
C ALA A 431 18.85 29.10 8.41
N VAL A 432 18.16 28.57 7.40
CA VAL A 432 18.76 27.80 6.30
C VAL A 432 19.57 28.70 5.36
N ALA A 433 19.10 29.91 5.04
CA ALA A 433 19.77 30.79 4.07
C ALA A 433 20.86 31.70 4.64
N LEU A 434 20.81 32.07 5.93
CA LEU A 434 21.78 32.98 6.54
C LEU A 434 22.87 32.26 7.32
N LYS A 435 22.52 31.28 8.18
CA LYS A 435 23.50 30.68 9.10
C LYS A 435 24.66 29.96 8.40
N PRO A 436 24.47 29.24 7.29
CA PRO A 436 25.60 28.62 6.60
C PRO A 436 26.57 29.66 5.98
N PHE A 437 26.05 30.82 5.56
CA PHE A 437 26.78 31.75 4.70
C PHE A 437 27.35 32.97 5.43
N ILE A 438 26.65 33.46 6.46
CA ILE A 438 27.03 34.65 7.22
C ILE A 438 27.72 34.26 8.54
N GLY A 439 28.55 35.15 9.07
CA GLY A 439 29.26 34.97 10.33
C GLY A 439 30.74 34.64 10.14
N LYS A 440 31.38 34.22 11.23
CA LYS A 440 32.80 33.83 11.23
C LYS A 440 32.97 32.54 10.40
N PRO A 441 33.93 32.48 9.46
CA PRO A 441 34.26 31.25 8.75
C PRO A 441 34.56 30.11 9.73
N ARG A 442 33.99 28.93 9.47
CA ARG A 442 34.23 27.73 10.28
C ARG A 442 34.94 26.68 9.44
N LYS A 443 35.80 25.88 10.09
CA LYS A 443 36.50 24.79 9.43
C LYS A 443 35.50 23.67 9.13
N THR A 444 35.20 23.48 7.84
CA THR A 444 34.33 22.42 7.33
C THR A 444 35.15 21.18 6.95
N PRO A 445 34.55 19.97 6.95
CA PRO A 445 35.25 18.74 6.57
C PRO A 445 35.90 18.79 5.18
N LYS A 446 35.28 19.48 4.23
CA LYS A 446 35.84 19.79 2.91
C LYS A 446 36.08 21.29 2.78
N GLN A 447 37.04 21.68 1.93
CA GLN A 447 37.22 23.07 1.55
C GLN A 447 36.08 23.49 0.62
N ALA A 448 35.14 24.27 1.16
CA ALA A 448 33.97 24.70 0.41
C ALA A 448 34.37 25.56 -0.80
N HIS A 449 33.78 25.27 -1.95
CA HIS A 449 33.87 26.05 -3.17
C HIS A 449 32.53 26.02 -3.90
N GLU A 450 32.33 26.93 -4.85
CA GLU A 450 31.14 26.92 -5.69
C GLU A 450 31.09 25.61 -6.52
N GLY A 451 29.91 24.99 -6.57
CA GLY A 451 29.72 23.75 -7.32
C GLY A 451 29.80 23.98 -8.85
N PRO A 452 29.91 22.91 -9.66
CA PRO A 452 29.75 23.03 -11.10
C PRO A 452 28.34 23.50 -11.48
N VAL A 453 28.16 23.94 -12.73
CA VAL A 453 26.88 24.47 -13.27
C VAL A 453 25.69 23.55 -12.98
N LEU A 454 25.87 22.24 -13.11
CA LEU A 454 24.83 21.24 -12.82
C LEU A 454 24.25 21.36 -11.40
N LEU A 455 25.04 21.82 -10.43
CA LEU A 455 24.60 21.95 -9.04
C LEU A 455 23.85 23.26 -8.78
N TRP A 456 24.37 24.42 -9.22
CA TRP A 456 23.76 25.71 -8.87
C TRP A 456 22.70 26.21 -9.86
N LEU A 457 22.65 25.68 -11.09
CA LEU A 457 21.70 26.12 -12.12
C LEU A 457 20.24 25.93 -11.67
N GLY A 458 19.91 24.76 -11.12
CA GLY A 458 18.56 24.45 -10.64
C GLY A 458 18.03 25.43 -9.60
N PRO A 459 18.71 25.62 -8.44
CA PRO A 459 18.30 26.60 -7.45
C PRO A 459 18.16 28.02 -7.99
N ALA A 460 19.10 28.47 -8.84
CA ALA A 460 19.08 29.82 -9.39
C ALA A 460 17.88 30.04 -10.32
N VAL A 461 17.60 29.08 -11.21
CA VAL A 461 16.45 29.15 -12.13
C VAL A 461 15.13 29.16 -11.35
N LEU A 462 14.96 28.29 -10.36
CA LEU A 462 13.73 28.24 -9.57
C LEU A 462 13.49 29.53 -8.77
N ALA A 463 14.54 30.10 -8.18
CA ALA A 463 14.46 31.37 -7.48
C ALA A 463 14.12 32.53 -8.43
N LEU A 464 14.70 32.54 -9.63
CA LEU A 464 14.41 33.53 -10.66
C LEU A 464 12.97 33.41 -11.18
N VAL A 465 12.49 32.21 -11.45
CA VAL A 465 11.10 31.97 -11.88
C VAL A 465 10.12 32.44 -10.80
N GLY A 466 10.39 32.18 -9.52
CA GLY A 466 9.54 32.66 -8.42
C GLY A 466 9.52 34.19 -8.27
N LEU A 467 10.61 34.86 -8.65
CA LEU A 467 10.68 36.33 -8.72
C LEU A 467 9.92 36.86 -9.93
N LEU A 468 10.15 36.30 -11.12
CA LEU A 468 9.50 36.72 -12.37
C LEU A 468 7.99 36.48 -12.33
N ALA A 469 7.54 35.36 -11.75
CA ALA A 469 6.12 35.08 -11.58
C ALA A 469 5.39 36.14 -10.73
N ALA A 470 6.09 36.75 -9.77
CA ALA A 470 5.54 37.86 -9.00
C ALA A 470 5.63 39.20 -9.73
N LEU A 471 6.78 39.51 -10.36
CA LEU A 471 6.95 40.77 -11.11
C LEU A 471 5.96 40.88 -12.27
N PHE A 472 5.68 39.76 -12.95
CA PHE A 472 4.72 39.66 -14.04
C PHE A 472 3.44 38.95 -13.58
N SER A 473 2.91 39.34 -12.41
CA SER A 473 1.77 38.66 -11.78
C SER A 473 0.54 38.59 -12.69
N GLY A 474 0.25 39.62 -13.49
CA GLY A 474 -0.87 39.62 -14.43
C GLY A 474 -0.82 38.47 -15.45
N GLY A 475 0.36 38.21 -16.04
CA GLY A 475 0.55 37.07 -16.94
C GLY A 475 0.51 35.74 -16.20
N PHE A 476 1.15 35.66 -15.03
CA PHE A 476 1.13 34.46 -14.21
C PHE A 476 -0.30 34.07 -13.75
N HIS A 477 -1.12 35.05 -13.37
CA HIS A 477 -2.51 34.81 -13.00
C HIS A 477 -3.36 34.38 -14.19
N ALA A 478 -3.18 34.98 -15.36
CA ALA A 478 -3.92 34.62 -16.57
C ALA A 478 -3.65 33.17 -17.02
N PHE A 479 -2.38 32.75 -17.01
CA PHE A 479 -1.98 31.44 -17.54
C PHE A 479 -1.90 30.31 -16.51
N VAL A 480 -1.74 30.63 -15.22
CA VAL A 480 -1.49 29.61 -14.18
C VAL A 480 -2.50 29.72 -13.03
N SER A 481 -2.56 30.84 -12.33
CA SER A 481 -3.36 30.92 -11.09
C SER A 481 -4.86 30.82 -11.33
N THR A 482 -5.40 31.58 -12.30
CA THR A 482 -6.84 31.62 -12.61
C THR A 482 -7.36 30.30 -13.16
N PRO A 483 -6.71 29.66 -14.17
CA PRO A 483 -7.16 28.36 -14.63
C PRO A 483 -7.11 27.29 -13.53
N MET A 484 -6.07 27.32 -12.69
CA MET A 484 -5.94 26.40 -11.57
C MET A 484 -7.02 26.61 -10.51
N ALA A 485 -7.29 27.86 -10.11
CA ALA A 485 -8.34 28.18 -9.14
C ALA A 485 -9.73 27.79 -9.68
N THR A 486 -9.99 28.08 -10.95
CA THR A 486 -11.23 27.71 -11.65
C THR A 486 -11.45 26.19 -11.65
N ALA A 487 -10.40 25.40 -11.93
CA ALA A 487 -10.47 23.94 -11.90
C ALA A 487 -10.76 23.36 -10.51
N ILE A 488 -10.27 24.00 -9.44
CA ILE A 488 -10.47 23.53 -8.05
C ILE A 488 -11.86 23.93 -7.52
N ALA A 489 -12.33 25.12 -7.90
CA ALA A 489 -13.64 25.61 -7.51
C ALA A 489 -14.77 24.95 -8.31
N GLY A 490 -14.51 24.51 -9.55
CA GLY A 490 -15.54 24.01 -10.47
C GLY A 490 -16.32 25.12 -11.18
N GLU A 491 -15.94 26.38 -10.96
CA GLU A 491 -16.56 27.57 -11.56
C GLU A 491 -15.49 28.65 -11.84
N PRO A 492 -15.74 29.62 -12.73
CA PRO A 492 -14.77 30.67 -13.06
C PRO A 492 -14.32 31.47 -11.83
N ARG A 493 -13.02 31.43 -11.52
CA ARG A 493 -12.40 32.11 -10.37
C ARG A 493 -11.17 32.93 -10.79
N PRO A 494 -11.33 34.21 -11.20
CA PRO A 494 -10.22 35.05 -11.62
C PRO A 494 -9.39 35.53 -10.42
N VAL A 495 -8.08 35.27 -10.46
CA VAL A 495 -7.12 35.76 -9.45
C VAL A 495 -6.57 37.10 -9.91
N THR A 496 -6.74 38.16 -9.12
CA THR A 496 -6.37 39.54 -9.51
C THR A 496 -5.27 40.17 -8.65
N MET A 497 -4.58 39.39 -7.83
CA MET A 497 -3.62 39.92 -6.87
C MET A 497 -2.40 40.59 -7.52
N SER A 498 -1.86 41.60 -6.85
CA SER A 498 -0.70 42.35 -7.34
C SER A 498 0.38 42.47 -6.26
N LEU A 499 1.60 42.76 -6.69
CA LEU A 499 2.73 43.01 -5.78
C LEU A 499 2.55 44.23 -4.88
N ILE A 500 1.64 45.13 -5.23
CA ILE A 500 1.36 46.33 -4.45
C ILE A 500 0.52 45.89 -3.24
N PRO A 501 1.04 46.04 -2.00
CA PRO A 501 0.31 45.63 -0.82
C PRO A 501 -0.97 46.45 -0.67
N HIS A 502 -2.12 45.78 -0.51
CA HIS A 502 -3.34 46.47 -0.13
C HIS A 502 -3.25 46.89 1.34
N ILE A 503 -3.42 48.19 1.61
CA ILE A 503 -3.41 48.70 2.98
C ILE A 503 -4.67 48.19 3.69
N GLY A 504 -4.50 47.27 4.65
CA GLY A 504 -5.61 46.66 5.37
C GLY A 504 -5.16 45.68 6.45
N VAL A 505 -6.12 44.94 7.00
CA VAL A 505 -5.88 43.90 8.03
C VAL A 505 -4.87 42.84 7.56
N PRO A 506 -4.95 42.30 6.32
CA PRO A 506 -3.99 41.29 5.85
C PRO A 506 -2.53 41.75 5.91
N LEU A 507 -2.26 43.00 5.50
CA LEU A 507 -0.93 43.59 5.59
C LEU A 507 -0.47 43.74 7.06
N GLY A 508 -1.37 44.13 7.96
CA GLY A 508 -1.08 44.18 9.40
C GLY A 508 -0.70 42.80 9.98
N LEU A 509 -1.44 41.75 9.61
CA LEU A 509 -1.14 40.37 10.00
C LEU A 509 0.17 39.85 9.39
N SER A 510 0.47 40.27 8.16
CA SER A 510 1.71 39.99 7.45
C SER A 510 2.91 40.60 8.14
N LEU A 511 2.83 41.89 8.52
CA LEU A 511 3.86 42.58 9.29
C LEU A 511 4.05 41.95 10.68
N LEU A 512 2.97 41.57 11.35
CA LEU A 512 3.03 40.85 12.62
C LEU A 512 3.75 39.50 12.48
N THR A 513 3.46 38.75 11.42
CA THR A 513 4.11 37.47 11.10
C THR A 513 5.61 37.65 10.89
N VAL A 514 6.01 38.69 10.16
CA VAL A 514 7.42 39.03 9.92
C VAL A 514 8.11 39.41 11.23
N ALA A 515 7.48 40.28 12.04
CA ALA A 515 8.02 40.68 13.34
C ALA A 515 8.23 39.47 14.26
N LEU A 516 7.23 38.59 14.38
CA LEU A 516 7.31 37.39 15.19
C LEU A 516 8.40 36.43 14.68
N GLY A 517 8.49 36.22 13.37
CA GLY A 517 9.51 35.36 12.78
C GLY A 517 10.94 35.90 12.98
N VAL A 518 11.14 37.22 12.93
CA VAL A 518 12.43 37.87 13.24
C VAL A 518 12.80 37.69 14.72
N VAL A 519 11.83 37.85 15.63
CA VAL A 519 12.04 37.62 17.07
C VAL A 519 12.43 36.16 17.34
N VAL A 520 11.78 35.20 16.69
CA VAL A 520 12.12 33.77 16.83
C VAL A 520 13.49 33.46 16.22
N TYR A 521 13.81 34.00 15.04
CA TYR A 521 15.10 33.79 14.39
C TYR A 521 16.27 34.30 15.24
N THR A 522 16.16 35.50 15.80
CA THR A 522 17.19 36.09 16.68
C THR A 522 17.37 35.29 17.98
N ASN A 523 16.29 34.67 18.47
CA ASN A 523 16.29 33.81 19.66
C ASN A 523 16.30 32.30 19.35
N LEU A 524 16.70 31.89 18.14
CA LEU A 524 16.51 30.51 17.65
C LEU A 524 17.14 29.44 18.57
N ALA A 525 18.29 29.74 19.20
CA ALA A 525 18.93 28.81 20.13
C ALA A 525 18.08 28.57 21.39
N ARG A 526 17.44 29.62 21.92
CA ARG A 526 16.52 29.51 23.07
C ARG A 526 15.25 28.77 22.66
N ALA A 527 14.66 29.12 21.51
CA ALA A 527 13.47 28.46 20.98
C ALA A 527 13.70 26.95 20.77
N ARG A 528 14.87 26.57 20.22
CA ARG A 528 15.28 25.17 20.08
C ARG A 528 15.37 24.45 21.43
N GLY A 529 15.99 25.08 22.43
CA GLY A 529 16.10 24.51 23.78
C GLY A 529 14.76 24.31 24.48
N LEU A 530 13.82 25.25 24.31
CA LEU A 530 12.45 25.10 24.82
C LEU A 530 11.71 23.95 24.13
N MET A 531 11.82 23.85 22.80
CA MET A 531 11.18 22.79 22.03
C MET A 531 11.72 21.41 22.39
N ASP A 532 13.03 21.29 22.60
CA ASP A 532 13.65 20.02 23.01
C ASP A 532 13.13 19.55 24.37
N ARG A 533 13.01 20.46 25.35
CA ARG A 533 12.40 20.15 26.67
C ARG A 533 10.94 19.75 26.55
N ALA A 534 10.15 20.49 25.77
CA ALA A 534 8.73 20.22 25.57
C ALA A 534 8.49 18.82 24.97
N LEU A 535 9.31 18.41 23.99
CA LEU A 535 9.19 17.10 23.37
C LEU A 535 9.65 15.97 24.28
N ILE A 536 10.67 16.19 25.11
CA ILE A 536 11.06 15.22 26.15
C ILE A 536 9.90 15.01 27.13
N SER A 537 9.19 16.07 27.53
CA SER A 537 8.02 15.96 28.41
C SER A 537 6.79 15.33 27.74
N ALA A 538 6.61 15.52 26.44
CA ALA A 538 5.47 14.96 25.69
C ALA A 538 5.58 13.45 25.46
N GLY A 539 6.77 12.86 25.62
CA GLY A 539 6.99 11.42 25.54
C GLY A 539 7.22 10.90 24.10
N PRO A 540 7.05 9.58 23.88
CA PRO A 540 7.36 8.95 22.59
C PRO A 540 6.38 9.37 21.49
N GLY A 541 6.92 9.87 20.37
CA GLY A 541 6.13 10.32 19.21
C GLY A 541 5.60 9.20 18.32
N PRO A 542 4.86 9.55 17.25
CA PRO A 542 4.18 8.59 16.37
C PRO A 542 5.13 7.64 15.63
N ASP A 543 6.40 8.03 15.43
CA ASP A 543 7.43 7.14 14.87
C ASP A 543 7.62 5.85 15.69
N ARG A 544 7.62 5.96 17.03
CA ARG A 544 7.73 4.78 17.91
C ARG A 544 6.44 3.97 17.94
N ALA A 545 5.29 4.62 17.76
CA ALA A 545 4.01 3.92 17.65
C ALA A 545 4.00 3.00 16.42
N PHE A 546 4.55 3.45 15.29
CA PHE A 546 4.73 2.62 14.11
C PHE A 546 5.56 1.36 14.42
N ASP A 547 6.74 1.52 15.03
CA ASP A 547 7.59 0.37 15.38
C ASP A 547 6.90 -0.62 16.34
N ALA A 548 6.12 -0.10 17.30
CA ALA A 548 5.35 -0.91 18.24
C ALA A 548 4.25 -1.70 17.52
N VAL A 549 3.54 -1.09 16.57
CA VAL A 549 2.52 -1.76 15.75
C VAL A 549 3.14 -2.89 14.91
N ILE A 550 4.23 -2.62 14.19
CA ILE A 550 4.91 -3.64 13.37
C ILE A 550 5.42 -4.79 14.25
N SER A 551 6.05 -4.48 15.38
CA SER A 551 6.51 -5.49 16.33
C SER A 551 5.35 -6.31 16.92
N GLY A 552 4.21 -5.66 17.17
CA GLY A 552 2.99 -6.30 17.63
C GLY A 552 2.42 -7.27 16.59
N LEU A 553 2.38 -6.88 15.32
CA LEU A 553 1.92 -7.74 14.21
C LEU A 553 2.79 -8.99 14.06
N VAL A 554 4.11 -8.85 14.15
CA VAL A 554 5.02 -10.00 14.08
C VAL A 554 4.80 -10.94 15.27
N LYS A 555 4.68 -10.40 16.48
CA LYS A 555 4.38 -11.21 17.69
C LYS A 555 3.03 -11.92 17.58
N LEU A 556 2.01 -11.23 17.07
CA LEU A 556 0.69 -11.81 16.82
C LEU A 556 0.76 -12.94 15.79
N SER A 557 1.51 -12.75 14.70
CA SER A 557 1.73 -13.78 13.69
C SER A 557 2.37 -15.04 14.28
N PHE A 558 3.40 -14.89 15.12
CA PHE A 558 4.00 -16.02 15.84
C PHE A 558 3.02 -16.68 16.82
N TYR A 559 2.20 -15.89 17.52
CA TYR A 559 1.18 -16.40 18.43
C TYR A 559 0.13 -17.23 17.69
N VAL A 560 -0.45 -16.69 16.62
CA VAL A 560 -1.44 -17.38 15.77
C VAL A 560 -0.83 -18.65 15.15
N THR A 561 0.40 -18.56 14.63
CA THR A 561 1.08 -19.71 14.03
C THR A 561 1.31 -20.83 15.06
N ARG A 562 1.69 -20.50 16.29
CA ARG A 562 1.85 -21.50 17.37
C ARG A 562 0.55 -22.19 17.76
N ILE A 563 -0.59 -21.49 17.65
CA ILE A 563 -1.91 -22.06 17.95
C ILE A 563 -2.38 -22.95 16.80
N ILE A 564 -2.33 -22.45 15.56
CA ILE A 564 -2.89 -23.14 14.40
C ILE A 564 -1.97 -24.26 13.91
N GLN A 565 -0.64 -24.08 14.01
CA GLN A 565 0.35 -25.03 13.52
C GLN A 565 1.27 -25.55 14.64
N PRO A 566 0.75 -26.33 15.61
CA PRO A 566 1.54 -26.86 16.71
C PRO A 566 2.51 -27.97 16.30
N GLY A 567 2.45 -28.46 15.05
CA GLY A 567 3.28 -29.57 14.55
C GLY A 567 2.84 -30.96 15.02
N ARG A 568 1.69 -31.05 15.70
CA ARG A 568 1.13 -32.32 16.23
C ARG A 568 0.04 -32.85 15.29
N LEU A 569 0.27 -34.01 14.67
CA LEU A 569 -0.70 -34.67 13.77
C LEU A 569 -2.07 -34.87 14.44
N GLU A 570 -2.07 -35.28 15.71
CA GLU A 570 -3.26 -35.44 16.55
C GLU A 570 -4.15 -34.20 16.50
N PHE A 571 -3.58 -33.00 16.71
CA PHE A 571 -4.35 -31.76 16.70
C PHE A 571 -5.02 -31.52 15.35
N TYR A 572 -4.28 -31.66 14.25
CA TYR A 572 -4.83 -31.48 12.91
C TYR A 572 -5.95 -32.48 12.60
N VAL A 573 -5.79 -33.73 13.02
CA VAL A 573 -6.79 -34.79 12.84
C VAL A 573 -8.03 -34.51 13.70
N THR A 574 -7.88 -34.14 14.97
CA THR A 574 -8.99 -33.79 15.86
C THR A 574 -9.76 -32.58 15.32
N VAL A 575 -9.08 -31.53 14.86
CA VAL A 575 -9.73 -30.35 14.24
C VAL A 575 -10.48 -30.75 12.97
N THR A 576 -9.89 -31.61 12.13
CA THR A 576 -10.53 -32.09 10.91
C THR A 576 -11.82 -32.86 11.21
N PHE A 577 -11.79 -33.81 12.15
CA PHE A 577 -12.99 -34.54 12.54
C PHE A 577 -14.02 -33.66 13.25
N ALA A 578 -13.60 -32.67 14.04
CA ALA A 578 -14.52 -31.71 14.63
C ALA A 578 -15.24 -30.89 13.56
N ILE A 579 -14.54 -30.46 12.51
CA ILE A 579 -15.15 -29.78 11.36
C ILE A 579 -16.09 -30.73 10.60
N ILE A 580 -15.72 -31.99 10.39
CA ILE A 580 -16.60 -32.99 9.75
C ILE A 580 -17.89 -33.17 10.56
N ALA A 581 -17.79 -33.33 11.88
CA ALA A 581 -18.96 -33.42 12.75
C ALA A 581 -19.85 -32.17 12.64
N LEU A 582 -19.26 -30.97 12.62
CA LEU A 582 -19.99 -29.71 12.44
C LEU A 582 -20.72 -29.69 11.08
N VAL A 583 -20.03 -30.05 10.00
CA VAL A 583 -20.60 -30.07 8.64
C VAL A 583 -21.72 -31.10 8.50
N LEU A 584 -21.63 -32.24 9.19
CA LEU A 584 -22.68 -33.27 9.15
C LEU A 584 -23.90 -32.90 10.00
N LEU A 585 -23.68 -32.33 11.19
CA LEU A 585 -24.76 -32.09 12.16
C LEU A 585 -25.44 -30.73 11.99
N VAL A 586 -24.68 -29.65 11.78
CA VAL A 586 -25.24 -28.28 11.77
C VAL A 586 -26.31 -28.10 10.68
N PRO A 587 -26.12 -28.54 9.43
CA PRO A 587 -27.15 -28.38 8.40
C PRO A 587 -28.46 -29.11 8.76
N LEU A 588 -28.38 -30.32 9.32
CA LEU A 588 -29.57 -31.09 9.72
C LEU A 588 -30.44 -30.34 10.73
N PHE A 589 -29.82 -29.65 11.69
CA PHE A 589 -30.55 -28.84 12.67
C PHE A 589 -30.93 -27.45 12.13
N ALA A 590 -30.03 -26.77 11.42
CA ALA A 590 -30.24 -25.41 10.94
C ALA A 590 -31.31 -25.31 9.85
N TYR A 591 -31.46 -26.34 9.03
CA TYR A 591 -32.43 -26.40 7.94
C TYR A 591 -33.62 -27.33 8.23
N GLY A 592 -33.68 -27.94 9.42
CA GLY A 592 -34.79 -28.81 9.82
C GLY A 592 -34.86 -30.12 9.03
N GLU A 593 -33.72 -30.63 8.55
CA GLU A 593 -33.62 -31.81 7.69
C GLU A 593 -33.38 -33.12 8.46
N LEU A 594 -33.71 -33.16 9.75
CA LEU A 594 -33.57 -34.38 10.54
C LEU A 594 -34.35 -35.54 9.89
N PRO A 595 -33.77 -36.76 9.86
CA PRO A 595 -34.48 -37.94 9.39
C PRO A 595 -35.65 -38.28 10.32
N ALA A 596 -36.65 -38.96 9.77
CA ALA A 596 -37.72 -39.58 10.52
C ALA A 596 -37.17 -40.66 11.47
N MET A 597 -37.95 -41.00 12.50
CA MET A 597 -37.59 -42.06 13.42
C MET A 597 -37.40 -43.38 12.66
N PRO A 598 -36.25 -44.05 12.76
CA PRO A 598 -36.00 -45.30 12.05
C PRO A 598 -36.96 -46.38 12.54
N SER A 599 -37.57 -47.11 11.61
CA SER A 599 -38.34 -48.33 11.89
C SER A 599 -37.50 -49.56 11.57
N TRP A 600 -37.63 -50.60 12.39
CA TRP A 600 -37.02 -51.89 12.08
C TRP A 600 -37.79 -52.55 10.92
N PRO A 601 -37.08 -53.15 9.94
CA PRO A 601 -37.73 -53.91 8.87
C PRO A 601 -38.54 -55.06 9.47
N ALA A 602 -39.82 -55.18 9.08
CA ALA A 602 -40.70 -56.25 9.57
C ALA A 602 -40.25 -57.65 9.11
N ASP A 603 -39.52 -57.72 8.00
CA ASP A 603 -39.09 -58.96 7.35
C ASP A 603 -37.60 -59.30 7.60
N MET A 604 -36.95 -58.68 8.59
CA MET A 604 -35.54 -58.94 8.89
C MET A 604 -35.33 -60.41 9.29
N LEU A 605 -34.47 -61.11 8.55
CA LEU A 605 -34.24 -62.53 8.77
C LEU A 605 -33.31 -62.74 9.96
N LEU A 606 -33.51 -63.83 10.73
CA LEU A 606 -32.74 -64.11 11.95
C LEU A 606 -31.22 -64.13 11.70
N HIS A 607 -30.79 -64.60 10.53
CA HIS A 607 -29.37 -64.67 10.18
C HIS A 607 -28.76 -63.28 9.89
N GLU A 608 -29.50 -62.36 9.27
CA GLU A 608 -29.06 -60.97 9.04
C GLU A 608 -28.83 -60.27 10.39
N PHE A 609 -29.80 -60.39 11.30
CA PHE A 609 -29.69 -59.86 12.66
C PHE A 609 -28.49 -60.44 13.41
N THR A 610 -28.25 -61.75 13.27
CA THR A 610 -27.12 -62.43 13.92
C THR A 610 -25.79 -61.83 13.49
N PHE A 611 -25.58 -61.57 12.20
CA PHE A 611 -24.32 -60.97 11.72
C PHE A 611 -24.18 -59.48 12.08
N ILE A 612 -25.28 -58.74 12.21
CA ILE A 612 -25.26 -57.37 12.77
C ILE A 612 -24.79 -57.40 14.23
N VAL A 613 -25.32 -58.32 15.04
CA VAL A 613 -24.89 -58.49 16.44
C VAL A 613 -23.41 -58.89 16.52
N ILE A 614 -22.94 -59.79 15.65
CA ILE A 614 -21.52 -60.17 15.58
C ILE A 614 -20.65 -58.95 15.23
N ALA A 615 -21.08 -58.09 14.31
CA ALA A 615 -20.36 -56.85 13.98
C ALA A 615 -20.30 -55.89 15.19
N ILE A 616 -21.39 -55.73 15.93
CA ILE A 616 -21.40 -54.91 17.17
C ILE A 616 -20.44 -55.48 18.22
N ILE A 617 -20.43 -56.81 18.41
CA ILE A 617 -19.49 -57.49 19.31
C ILE A 617 -18.05 -57.26 18.85
N GLY A 618 -17.78 -57.36 17.54
CA GLY A 618 -16.48 -57.06 16.94
C GLY A 618 -16.03 -55.63 17.23
N LEU A 619 -16.90 -54.64 17.04
CA LEU A 619 -16.62 -53.24 17.35
C LEU A 619 -16.28 -53.03 18.84
N ILE A 620 -17.07 -53.62 19.75
CA ILE A 620 -16.81 -53.54 21.20
C ILE A 620 -15.45 -54.17 21.50
N ALA A 621 -15.15 -55.34 20.93
CA ALA A 621 -13.88 -56.02 21.13
C ALA A 621 -12.68 -55.18 20.63
N VAL A 622 -12.82 -54.45 19.51
CA VAL A 622 -11.80 -53.52 19.02
C VAL A 622 -11.59 -52.35 19.99
N LEU A 623 -12.67 -51.76 20.51
CA LEU A 623 -12.60 -50.59 21.41
C LEU A 623 -12.07 -50.94 22.81
N THR A 624 -12.33 -52.15 23.30
CA THR A 624 -11.87 -52.62 24.63
C THR A 624 -10.55 -53.39 24.58
N ALA A 625 -9.97 -53.58 23.39
CA ALA A 625 -8.74 -54.34 23.19
C ALA A 625 -7.58 -53.74 24.01
N ALA A 626 -6.99 -54.55 24.89
CA ALA A 626 -5.85 -54.14 25.71
C ALA A 626 -4.53 -54.03 24.94
N SER A 627 -4.44 -54.66 23.77
CA SER A 627 -3.26 -54.65 22.89
C SER A 627 -3.64 -54.33 21.45
N ARG A 628 -2.72 -53.70 20.71
CA ARG A 628 -2.94 -53.40 19.28
C ARG A 628 -3.14 -54.68 18.47
N LEU A 629 -2.48 -55.79 18.84
CA LEU A 629 -2.70 -57.10 18.22
C LEU A 629 -4.15 -57.58 18.39
N THR A 630 -4.68 -57.49 19.62
CA THR A 630 -6.07 -57.85 19.91
C THR A 630 -7.04 -56.98 19.10
N ALA A 631 -6.78 -55.67 18.99
CA ALA A 631 -7.62 -54.76 18.20
C ALA A 631 -7.61 -55.12 16.69
N ILE A 632 -6.44 -55.47 16.15
CA ILE A 632 -6.29 -55.87 14.75
C ILE A 632 -7.02 -57.19 14.46
N VAL A 633 -6.83 -58.20 15.31
CA VAL A 633 -7.52 -59.49 15.14
C VAL A 633 -9.03 -59.34 15.31
N ALA A 634 -9.47 -58.48 16.24
CA ALA A 634 -10.88 -58.16 16.40
C ALA A 634 -11.47 -57.38 15.20
N LEU A 635 -10.67 -56.59 14.49
CA LEU A 635 -11.09 -55.94 13.23
C LEU A 635 -11.44 -56.98 12.15
N GLY A 636 -10.76 -58.14 12.16
CA GLY A 636 -11.12 -59.29 11.32
C GLY A 636 -12.57 -59.74 11.52
N ILE A 637 -13.07 -59.75 12.76
CA ILE A 637 -14.48 -60.08 13.05
C ILE A 637 -15.41 -59.11 12.31
N GLN A 638 -15.07 -57.82 12.29
CA GLN A 638 -15.84 -56.80 11.57
C GLN A 638 -15.81 -57.04 10.05
N GLY A 639 -14.63 -57.28 9.47
CA GLY A 639 -14.48 -57.51 8.03
C GLY A 639 -15.24 -58.73 7.54
N PHE A 640 -15.16 -59.84 8.28
CA PHE A 640 -15.90 -61.07 7.96
C PHE A 640 -17.41 -60.93 8.16
N ALA A 641 -17.86 -60.24 9.21
CA ALA A 641 -19.28 -59.98 9.40
C ALA A 641 -19.87 -59.14 8.26
N VAL A 642 -19.16 -58.09 7.82
CA VAL A 642 -19.56 -57.26 6.67
C VAL A 642 -19.56 -58.06 5.36
N ALA A 643 -18.57 -58.91 5.13
CA ALA A 643 -18.52 -59.76 3.94
C ALA A 643 -19.70 -60.74 3.86
N VAL A 644 -20.10 -61.34 4.98
CA VAL A 644 -21.29 -62.20 5.02
C VAL A 644 -22.56 -61.39 4.80
N LEU A 645 -22.67 -60.17 5.36
CA LEU A 645 -23.80 -59.30 5.06
C LEU A 645 -23.90 -58.98 3.56
N PHE A 646 -22.80 -58.67 2.88
CA PHE A 646 -22.81 -58.49 1.42
C PHE A 646 -23.31 -59.73 0.68
N LEU A 647 -22.89 -60.93 1.10
CA LEU A 647 -23.34 -62.18 0.50
C LEU A 647 -24.86 -62.39 0.70
N LEU A 648 -25.36 -62.11 1.91
CA LEU A 648 -26.79 -62.22 2.24
C LEU A 648 -27.64 -61.23 1.44
N PHE A 649 -27.12 -60.02 1.19
CA PHE A 649 -27.77 -59.00 0.34
C PHE A 649 -27.51 -59.19 -1.17
N GLY A 650 -27.02 -60.36 -1.60
CA GLY A 650 -26.91 -60.70 -3.03
C GLY A 650 -25.72 -60.04 -3.75
N ALA A 651 -24.68 -59.61 -3.03
CA ALA A 651 -23.45 -59.03 -3.57
C ALA A 651 -22.24 -59.98 -3.40
N PRO A 652 -22.20 -61.13 -4.12
CA PRO A 652 -21.17 -62.14 -3.94
C PRO A 652 -19.76 -61.64 -4.31
N ASP A 653 -19.62 -60.83 -5.36
CA ASP A 653 -18.31 -60.30 -5.77
C ASP A 653 -17.71 -59.38 -4.69
N LEU A 654 -18.53 -58.54 -4.05
CA LEU A 654 -18.12 -57.70 -2.92
C LEU A 654 -17.75 -58.56 -1.69
N ALA A 655 -18.51 -59.63 -1.44
CA ALA A 655 -18.21 -60.54 -0.34
C ALA A 655 -16.86 -61.26 -0.53
N PHE A 656 -16.60 -61.84 -1.70
CA PHE A 656 -15.34 -62.55 -1.99
C PHE A 656 -14.13 -61.62 -1.92
N THR A 657 -14.25 -60.43 -2.52
CA THR A 657 -13.20 -59.41 -2.46
C THR A 657 -12.94 -58.96 -1.02
N GLN A 658 -13.98 -58.71 -0.23
CA GLN A 658 -13.84 -58.35 1.19
C GLN A 658 -13.16 -59.47 2.01
N PHE A 659 -13.53 -60.75 1.82
CA PHE A 659 -12.85 -61.86 2.49
C PHE A 659 -11.36 -61.93 2.13
N MET A 660 -11.02 -61.75 0.85
CA MET A 660 -9.63 -61.76 0.39
C MET A 660 -8.84 -60.59 0.99
N VAL A 661 -9.40 -59.37 0.95
CA VAL A 661 -8.74 -58.16 1.47
C VAL A 661 -8.55 -58.26 2.98
N GLU A 662 -9.54 -58.75 3.73
CA GLU A 662 -9.42 -58.93 5.18
C GLU A 662 -8.31 -59.95 5.52
N THR A 663 -8.31 -61.09 4.82
CA THR A 663 -7.27 -62.12 5.00
C THR A 663 -5.87 -61.59 4.68
N LEU A 664 -5.71 -60.87 3.56
CA LEU A 664 -4.43 -60.27 3.16
C LEU A 664 -3.99 -59.17 4.13
N SER A 665 -4.91 -58.35 4.61
CA SER A 665 -4.62 -57.28 5.58
C SER A 665 -4.09 -57.84 6.89
N VAL A 666 -4.72 -58.90 7.41
CA VAL A 666 -4.25 -59.62 8.60
C VAL A 666 -2.85 -60.20 8.37
N VAL A 667 -2.59 -60.84 7.22
CA VAL A 667 -1.28 -61.42 6.88
C VAL A 667 -0.19 -60.33 6.77
N ILE A 668 -0.43 -59.25 6.00
CA ILE A 668 0.52 -58.15 5.82
C ILE A 668 0.83 -57.51 7.17
N LEU A 669 -0.20 -57.25 7.97
CA LEU A 669 -0.03 -56.61 9.26
C LEU A 669 0.74 -57.53 10.21
N THR A 670 0.44 -58.83 10.26
CA THR A 670 1.19 -59.83 11.05
C THR A 670 2.68 -59.87 10.66
N LEU A 671 3.00 -59.77 9.37
CA LEU A 671 4.38 -59.68 8.88
C LEU A 671 5.07 -58.41 9.38
N VAL A 672 4.42 -57.25 9.29
CA VAL A 672 4.94 -55.96 9.80
C VAL A 672 5.13 -55.99 11.31
N MET A 673 4.24 -56.68 12.03
CA MET A 673 4.27 -56.80 13.49
C MET A 673 5.51 -57.52 14.02
N THR A 674 6.14 -58.41 13.23
CA THR A 674 7.42 -59.03 13.62
C THR A 674 8.56 -58.01 13.82
N ARG A 675 8.39 -56.78 13.33
CA ARG A 675 9.37 -55.70 13.36
C ARG A 675 8.98 -54.53 14.29
N LEU A 676 7.78 -54.50 14.87
CA LEU A 676 7.28 -53.41 15.69
C LEU A 676 6.93 -53.88 17.12
N ARG A 677 7.32 -53.12 18.14
CA ARG A 677 6.89 -53.36 19.53
C ARG A 677 5.52 -52.72 19.75
N LEU A 678 4.51 -53.52 20.06
CA LEU A 678 3.10 -53.10 20.11
C LEU A 678 2.46 -53.10 21.51
N SER A 679 3.28 -53.20 22.57
CA SER A 679 2.88 -52.89 23.95
C SER A 679 3.41 -51.48 24.27
N PRO A 680 2.57 -50.46 24.64
CA PRO A 680 1.46 -50.55 25.59
C PRO A 680 0.13 -49.85 25.18
N SER A 681 -0.85 -49.97 26.08
CA SER A 681 -2.13 -49.25 26.22
C SER A 681 -2.07 -47.75 25.90
N ASP A 682 -3.18 -47.19 25.44
CA ASP A 682 -3.36 -45.76 25.22
C ASP A 682 -3.18 -44.95 26.52
N HIS A 683 -2.05 -44.24 26.62
CA HIS A 683 -1.62 -43.44 27.78
C HIS A 683 -2.37 -42.10 27.92
N ARG A 684 -3.32 -41.78 27.03
CA ARG A 684 -4.07 -40.52 27.09
C ARG A 684 -4.86 -40.40 28.38
N HIS A 685 -4.90 -39.19 28.94
CA HIS A 685 -5.73 -38.87 30.11
C HIS A 685 -7.23 -39.03 29.79
N ARG A 686 -8.04 -39.37 30.80
CA ARG A 686 -9.49 -39.60 30.63
C ARG A 686 -10.22 -38.44 29.95
N GLY A 687 -9.83 -37.19 30.21
CA GLY A 687 -10.43 -36.01 29.58
C GLY A 687 -10.21 -35.94 28.07
N GLN A 688 -9.01 -36.29 27.60
CA GLN A 688 -8.70 -36.33 26.16
C GLN A 688 -9.45 -37.47 25.47
N LYS A 689 -9.53 -38.65 26.12
CA LYS A 689 -10.35 -39.77 25.62
C LYS A 689 -11.82 -39.39 25.50
N LEU A 690 -12.35 -38.60 26.43
CA LEU A 690 -13.73 -38.13 26.40
C LEU A 690 -13.97 -37.13 25.26
N LEU A 691 -13.04 -36.20 25.03
CA LEU A 691 -13.10 -35.28 23.89
C LEU A 691 -13.08 -36.05 22.55
N ASP A 692 -12.09 -36.91 22.36
CA ASP A 692 -11.92 -37.68 21.13
C ASP A 692 -13.13 -38.62 20.91
N GLY A 693 -13.62 -39.25 21.97
CA GLY A 693 -14.83 -40.08 21.94
C GLY A 693 -16.08 -39.28 21.59
N THR A 694 -16.22 -38.05 22.10
CA THR A 694 -17.34 -37.16 21.76
C THR A 694 -17.30 -36.76 20.29
N ILE A 695 -16.12 -36.42 19.77
CA ILE A 695 -15.95 -36.07 18.34
C ILE A 695 -16.24 -37.29 17.45
N ALA A 696 -15.73 -38.46 17.82
CA ALA A 696 -15.98 -39.70 17.09
C ALA A 696 -17.48 -40.05 17.08
N LEU A 697 -18.15 -39.93 18.22
CA LEU A 697 -19.60 -40.15 18.34
C LEU A 697 -20.38 -39.10 17.53
N ALA A 698 -19.97 -37.83 17.55
CA ALA A 698 -20.60 -36.78 16.77
C ALA A 698 -20.47 -37.04 15.26
N CYS A 699 -19.29 -37.46 14.79
CA CYS A 699 -19.08 -37.87 13.40
C CYS A 699 -19.94 -39.09 13.06
N GLY A 700 -19.91 -40.14 13.89
CA GLY A 700 -20.66 -41.38 13.68
C GLY A 700 -22.16 -41.12 13.62
N THR A 701 -22.70 -40.35 14.57
CA THR A 701 -24.10 -39.91 14.58
C THR A 701 -24.42 -39.05 13.36
N GLY A 702 -23.54 -38.11 13.00
CA GLY A 702 -23.73 -37.28 11.80
C GLY A 702 -23.84 -38.11 10.52
N PHE A 703 -22.94 -39.09 10.34
CA PHE A 703 -23.01 -40.02 9.21
C PHE A 703 -24.25 -40.91 9.27
N ALA A 704 -24.61 -41.41 10.45
CA ALA A 704 -25.81 -42.23 10.61
C ALA A 704 -27.08 -41.46 10.24
N LEU A 705 -27.24 -40.23 10.74
CA LEU A 705 -28.39 -39.37 10.42
C LEU A 705 -28.41 -39.00 8.94
N LEU A 706 -27.25 -38.70 8.34
CA LEU A 706 -27.14 -38.43 6.91
C LEU A 706 -27.57 -39.65 6.08
N LEU A 707 -27.10 -40.85 6.43
CA LEU A 707 -27.45 -42.09 5.74
C LEU A 707 -28.95 -42.39 5.89
N LEU A 708 -29.52 -42.26 7.09
CA LEU A 708 -30.97 -42.41 7.31
C LEU A 708 -31.74 -41.43 6.42
N LYS A 709 -31.32 -40.16 6.36
CA LYS A 709 -31.96 -39.16 5.52
C LYS A 709 -31.84 -39.47 4.04
N ALA A 710 -30.70 -40.02 3.61
CA ALA A 710 -30.48 -40.43 2.22
C ALA A 710 -31.39 -41.62 1.84
N THR A 711 -31.62 -42.57 2.76
CA THR A 711 -32.48 -43.74 2.52
C THR A 711 -33.97 -43.42 2.44
N GLU A 712 -34.42 -42.27 2.95
CA GLU A 712 -35.80 -41.79 2.77
C GLU A 712 -36.11 -41.37 1.33
N ARG A 713 -35.08 -41.06 0.54
CA ARG A 713 -35.29 -40.67 -0.86
C ARG A 713 -35.64 -41.90 -1.70
N PRO A 714 -36.61 -41.80 -2.61
CA PRO A 714 -36.96 -42.91 -3.48
C PRO A 714 -35.73 -43.33 -4.30
N PHE A 715 -35.42 -44.62 -4.28
CA PHE A 715 -34.31 -45.18 -5.04
C PHE A 715 -34.60 -45.11 -6.54
N ASN A 716 -33.71 -44.51 -7.32
CA ASN A 716 -33.85 -44.41 -8.77
C ASN A 716 -33.30 -45.69 -9.44
N THR A 717 -34.18 -46.48 -10.05
CA THR A 717 -33.86 -47.75 -10.69
C THR A 717 -33.31 -47.63 -12.11
N GLY A 718 -33.23 -46.43 -12.70
CA GLY A 718 -32.87 -46.26 -14.11
C GLY A 718 -31.51 -46.86 -14.50
N LEU A 719 -30.50 -46.75 -13.64
CA LEU A 719 -29.21 -47.40 -13.88
C LEU A 719 -29.28 -48.92 -13.69
N THR A 720 -30.03 -49.41 -12.71
CA THR A 720 -30.26 -50.84 -12.49
C THR A 720 -30.92 -51.47 -13.71
N GLU A 721 -31.94 -50.81 -14.26
CA GLU A 721 -32.67 -51.23 -15.46
C GLU A 721 -31.74 -51.22 -16.68
N PHE A 722 -30.98 -50.15 -16.88
CA PHE A 722 -29.98 -50.04 -17.95
C PHE A 722 -28.96 -51.18 -17.90
N PHE A 723 -28.28 -51.38 -16.77
CA PHE A 723 -27.25 -52.41 -16.67
C PHE A 723 -27.85 -53.82 -16.77
N SER A 724 -29.05 -54.06 -16.25
CA SER A 724 -29.71 -55.36 -16.37
C SER A 724 -30.10 -55.68 -17.81
N ALA A 725 -30.60 -54.69 -18.56
CA ALA A 725 -30.97 -54.87 -19.96
C ALA A 725 -29.75 -55.08 -20.88
N TYR A 726 -28.67 -54.33 -20.65
CA TYR A 726 -27.58 -54.23 -21.63
C TYR A 726 -26.32 -55.04 -21.30
N SER A 727 -26.11 -55.49 -20.06
CA SER A 727 -24.89 -56.23 -19.70
C SER A 727 -24.70 -57.53 -20.51
N LYS A 728 -25.79 -58.28 -20.72
CA LYS A 728 -25.74 -59.52 -21.52
C LYS A 728 -25.85 -59.28 -23.01
N ILE A 729 -26.67 -58.31 -23.43
CA ILE A 729 -27.01 -58.08 -24.83
C ILE A 729 -25.89 -57.33 -25.56
N ILE A 730 -25.36 -56.25 -24.95
CA ILE A 730 -24.37 -55.37 -25.56
C ILE A 730 -22.95 -55.74 -25.11
N ALA A 731 -22.73 -55.93 -23.81
CA ALA A 731 -21.40 -56.22 -23.26
C ALA A 731 -21.08 -57.72 -23.13
N HIS A 732 -22.00 -58.59 -23.58
CA HIS A 732 -21.83 -60.04 -23.65
C HIS A 732 -21.48 -60.77 -22.33
N GLY A 733 -21.79 -60.18 -21.16
CA GLY A 733 -21.51 -60.77 -19.86
C GLY A 733 -22.76 -61.01 -19.01
N ASN A 734 -22.81 -62.16 -18.32
CA ASN A 734 -23.90 -62.50 -17.41
C ASN A 734 -23.71 -61.92 -16.00
N ASN A 735 -22.47 -61.67 -15.59
CA ASN A 735 -22.17 -61.02 -14.31
C ASN A 735 -22.22 -59.50 -14.48
N VAL A 736 -23.34 -58.90 -14.07
CA VAL A 736 -23.59 -57.45 -14.20
C VAL A 736 -22.53 -56.62 -13.46
N VAL A 737 -22.10 -57.04 -12.25
CA VAL A 737 -21.10 -56.29 -11.48
C VAL A 737 -19.75 -56.29 -12.21
N ASN A 738 -19.29 -57.46 -12.65
CA ASN A 738 -18.04 -57.56 -13.41
C ASN A 738 -18.10 -56.77 -14.72
N VAL A 739 -19.21 -56.85 -15.46
CA VAL A 739 -19.41 -56.09 -16.70
C VAL A 739 -19.38 -54.57 -16.44
N ILE A 740 -19.97 -54.10 -15.34
CA ILE A 740 -19.90 -52.69 -14.96
C ILE A 740 -18.45 -52.26 -14.76
N ILE A 741 -17.66 -53.00 -13.99
CA ILE A 741 -16.30 -52.56 -13.64
C ILE A 741 -15.30 -52.72 -14.78
N VAL A 742 -15.46 -53.69 -15.69
CA VAL A 742 -14.48 -53.93 -16.78
C VAL A 742 -14.85 -53.29 -18.12
N ASP A 743 -16.14 -53.11 -18.40
CA ASP A 743 -16.63 -52.63 -19.70
C ASP A 743 -17.26 -51.23 -19.57
N PHE A 744 -18.44 -51.13 -18.95
CA PHE A 744 -19.16 -49.85 -18.86
C PHE A 744 -18.40 -48.76 -18.08
N ARG A 745 -17.67 -49.14 -17.03
CA ARG A 745 -16.85 -48.27 -16.17
C ARG A 745 -15.41 -48.77 -16.03
N GLY A 746 -14.87 -49.36 -17.11
CA GLY A 746 -13.50 -49.87 -17.19
C GLY A 746 -12.41 -48.86 -16.79
N THR A 747 -12.67 -47.57 -16.97
CA THR A 747 -11.75 -46.49 -16.59
C THR A 747 -11.51 -46.41 -15.07
N ASP A 748 -12.52 -46.72 -14.26
CA ASP A 748 -12.41 -46.66 -12.80
C ASP A 748 -11.51 -47.80 -12.30
N THR A 749 -11.70 -49.01 -12.84
CA THR A 749 -10.85 -50.17 -12.56
C THR A 749 -9.42 -49.98 -13.05
N LEU A 750 -9.20 -49.33 -14.19
CA LEU A 750 -7.84 -48.93 -14.61
C LEU A 750 -7.18 -48.01 -13.57
N GLY A 751 -7.95 -47.06 -13.01
CA GLY A 751 -7.49 -46.18 -11.93
C GLY A 751 -7.13 -46.95 -10.66
N GLU A 752 -7.97 -47.87 -10.22
CA GLU A 752 -7.70 -48.74 -9.06
C GLU A 752 -6.44 -49.59 -9.24
N ILE A 753 -6.27 -50.21 -10.42
CA ILE A 753 -5.07 -50.98 -10.77
C ILE A 753 -3.83 -50.07 -10.68
N ALA A 754 -3.92 -48.83 -11.18
CA ALA A 754 -2.84 -47.87 -11.09
C ALA A 754 -2.51 -47.52 -9.62
N VAL A 755 -3.51 -47.33 -8.76
CA VAL A 755 -3.30 -47.07 -7.31
C VAL A 755 -2.58 -48.24 -6.64
N VAL A 756 -2.99 -49.48 -6.92
CA VAL A 756 -2.34 -50.68 -6.35
C VAL A 756 -0.89 -50.79 -6.84
N MET A 757 -0.65 -50.59 -8.14
CA MET A 757 0.68 -50.60 -8.73
C MET A 757 1.58 -49.51 -8.11
N ILE A 758 1.10 -48.27 -8.02
CA ILE A 758 1.86 -47.16 -7.41
C ILE A 758 2.14 -47.45 -5.95
N THR A 759 1.17 -47.99 -5.20
CA THR A 759 1.35 -48.37 -3.79
C THR A 759 2.44 -49.43 -3.65
N ALA A 760 2.42 -50.46 -4.50
CA ALA A 760 3.45 -51.50 -4.52
C ALA A 760 4.84 -50.93 -4.85
N LEU A 761 4.94 -50.05 -5.85
CA LEU A 761 6.19 -49.38 -6.21
C LEU A 761 6.69 -48.45 -5.09
N ALA A 762 5.80 -47.72 -4.42
CA ALA A 762 6.14 -46.86 -3.29
C ALA A 762 6.66 -47.67 -2.09
N ILE A 763 6.02 -48.80 -1.77
CA ILE A 763 6.50 -49.74 -0.74
C ILE A 763 7.89 -50.26 -1.11
N LEU A 764 8.11 -50.67 -2.37
CA LEU A 764 9.43 -51.12 -2.85
C LEU A 764 10.48 -50.02 -2.71
N ALA A 765 10.15 -48.78 -3.07
CA ALA A 765 11.04 -47.63 -2.94
C ALA A 765 11.40 -47.36 -1.47
N LEU A 766 10.41 -47.34 -0.56
CA LEU A 766 10.61 -47.12 0.87
C LEU A 766 11.48 -48.21 1.51
N ILE A 767 11.32 -49.47 1.10
CA ILE A 767 12.16 -50.59 1.60
C ILE A 767 13.61 -50.46 1.11
N ARG A 768 13.82 -49.99 -0.13
CA ARG A 768 15.16 -49.86 -0.74
C ARG A 768 15.91 -48.60 -0.31
N ILE A 769 15.21 -47.50 -0.05
CA ILE A 769 15.79 -46.25 0.43
C ILE A 769 16.05 -46.37 1.93
N ARG A 770 17.15 -47.04 2.30
CA ARG A 770 17.67 -46.97 3.68
C ARG A 770 18.23 -45.57 3.93
N ALA A 771 17.56 -44.77 4.75
CA ALA A 771 18.15 -43.55 5.28
C ALA A 771 19.45 -43.94 6.02
N LYS A 772 20.60 -43.37 5.63
CA LYS A 772 21.82 -43.47 6.44
C LYS A 772 21.48 -42.95 7.84
N PRO A 773 21.87 -43.64 8.93
CA PRO A 773 21.69 -43.09 10.27
C PRO A 773 22.38 -41.73 10.31
N ALA A 774 21.66 -40.71 10.78
CA ALA A 774 22.26 -39.40 11.02
C ALA A 774 23.48 -39.61 11.93
N THR A 775 24.67 -39.39 11.39
CA THR A 775 25.92 -39.40 12.16
C THR A 775 25.77 -38.36 13.26
N GLY A 776 25.79 -38.81 14.51
CA GLY A 776 25.49 -37.99 15.67
C GLY A 776 26.29 -36.69 15.70
N THR A 777 25.58 -35.58 15.64
CA THR A 777 26.07 -34.31 16.18
C THR A 777 26.22 -34.51 17.68
N LYS A 778 27.48 -34.63 18.13
CA LYS A 778 27.84 -34.48 19.54
C LYS A 778 27.18 -33.20 20.05
N ALA A 779 26.33 -33.33 21.05
CA ALA A 779 25.84 -32.21 21.83
C ALA A 779 27.06 -31.48 22.41
N GLY A 780 27.37 -30.32 21.84
CA GLY A 780 28.26 -29.35 22.44
C GLY A 780 27.53 -28.77 23.64
N ASP A 781 28.06 -29.10 24.82
CA ASP A 781 27.85 -28.37 26.05
C ASP A 781 28.11 -26.87 25.77
N ASN A 782 27.12 -26.03 26.01
CA ASN A 782 27.31 -24.59 26.16
C ASN A 782 26.16 -24.00 26.99
N ARG A 783 26.39 -23.99 28.30
CA ARG A 783 26.03 -22.85 29.14
C ARG A 783 26.76 -21.61 28.63
N ALA A 784 26.01 -20.61 28.18
CA ALA A 784 26.28 -19.16 28.35
C ALA A 784 25.07 -18.38 27.86
#